data_AF-A0A0Q7J856-F1
#
_entry.id   AF-A0A0Q7J856-F1
#
_cell.length_a   1.000
_cell.length_b   1.000
_cell.length_c   1.000
_cell.angle_alpha   90.00
_cell.angle_beta   90.00
_cell.angle_gamma   90.00
#
_symmetry.space_group_name_H-M   'P 1'
#
loop_
_entity.id
_entity.type
_entity.pdbx_description
1 polymer ?
#
loop_
_entity_poly.entity_id
_entity_poly.type
_entity_poly.pdbx_seq_one_letter_code
_entity_poly.pdbx_strand_id
1 'polypeptide(L)'
;MQKKFVLGLVPMKDLTEEIGGYQWASIGNDPHFQLHGEFPKGWVKIKWTSYSNVNLPLKLYWDEGNGLSETNSHIFGYIKKGYKTVQETVVFISPLALNLRLDTGELETEFLLEPIEMYKITRFHVFMRSALLYIKQRGITFVTIKSLIRKTWDIYKLQGLRGVWTKIKYSVTGGNQTTNSIDYQTWIIGHSITDNIKEDILKEISSFTYKPLISVILPVYNVDEIWLVKCIESVRNQLYTNWELCVADDASPKPHIREMLQKYEKLDERIRVVYREKNGHISVASNSALEIANGEFIALLDHDDELTIDALFENVKLLNKHLDADMIYSDEDKISMEGERHSPFFKPDWSPDTLLSQMYTCHLGVYRTSLIKKLGGFRKGFEGSQDYDLVLRVTEKTNRIYHIPKILYHWRSIPQSTASGGAAKSYTNDAGFRALEEAISRRNINGWVEPDPEVSNLYVVHHKLISNPLISIIIPTKNMTAILDTCIASIFDKTTYDNFEIIVVDNGSDDPTTIKLFQTWLQKEPFRFKVERIDIPFNYSRLNNIAVEKANGELILLLNNDIEVITPTWLDEMAAQAMRSEIGAVGACLLYPDNTIQHAGIILGIGGVAGHSHKYFDSKDYGYFSRLRMVTNYSAVTAACLMIRKDVYVSVKGLDESLEVAFNDVDFCLRVGKTGLRNVWLPHVKLYHHESKSRGQENTPAKIARFNGEIEYMNRRWGKSLLEDQYYNPNLTLNYEDFSLS
;
A
#
# COMPACT_ATOMS: atom_id res chain seq x y z
N MET A 1 35.00 25.65 -4.72
CA MET A 1 33.77 26.38 -4.32
C MET A 1 32.77 26.26 -5.46
N GLN A 2 31.52 25.83 -5.19
CA GLN A 2 30.48 25.79 -6.23
C GLN A 2 30.08 27.22 -6.61
N LYS A 3 30.00 27.55 -7.90
CA LYS A 3 29.51 28.87 -8.38
C LYS A 3 28.07 29.06 -7.87
N LYS A 4 27.86 30.09 -7.06
CA LYS A 4 26.55 30.51 -6.55
C LYS A 4 25.90 31.44 -7.57
N PHE A 5 24.64 31.16 -7.89
CA PHE A 5 23.78 31.99 -8.71
C PHE A 5 22.65 32.49 -7.81
N VAL A 6 22.43 33.80 -7.77
CA VAL A 6 21.36 34.40 -6.97
C VAL A 6 20.34 34.95 -7.96
N LEU A 7 19.13 34.42 -7.93
CA LEU A 7 18.06 34.81 -8.83
C LEU A 7 17.13 35.76 -8.08
N GLY A 8 17.01 36.98 -8.63
CA GLY A 8 16.05 37.96 -8.16
C GLY A 8 14.62 37.52 -8.47
N LEU A 9 13.70 37.89 -7.60
CA LEU A 9 12.27 37.65 -7.76
C LEU A 9 11.65 38.89 -8.38
N VAL A 10 11.18 38.80 -9.62
CA VAL A 10 10.44 39.88 -10.28
C VAL A 10 8.96 39.51 -10.24
N PRO A 11 8.11 40.21 -9.47
CA PRO A 11 6.69 39.90 -9.40
C PRO A 11 6.05 40.16 -10.77
N MET A 12 5.20 39.24 -11.23
CA MET A 12 4.56 39.35 -12.54
C MET A 12 3.04 39.56 -12.44
N LYS A 13 2.31 38.53 -12.00
CA LYS A 13 0.86 38.54 -11.92
C LYS A 13 0.44 38.10 -10.52
N ASP A 14 -0.65 38.68 -10.03
CA ASP A 14 -1.31 38.36 -8.75
C ASP A 14 -0.38 38.37 -7.53
N LEU A 15 0.71 39.17 -7.59
CA LEU A 15 1.67 39.39 -6.51
C LEU A 15 1.92 40.89 -6.28
N THR A 16 1.84 41.33 -5.03
CA THR A 16 2.18 42.69 -4.61
C THR A 16 3.27 42.69 -3.55
N GLU A 17 4.21 43.63 -3.62
CA GLU A 17 5.22 43.84 -2.58
C GLU A 17 4.64 44.78 -1.51
N GLU A 18 4.50 44.31 -0.28
CA GLU A 18 3.77 45.07 0.74
C GLU A 18 4.66 46.06 1.49
N ILE A 19 5.89 45.67 1.83
CA ILE A 19 6.84 46.50 2.59
C ILE A 19 8.24 46.00 2.23
N GLY A 20 9.13 46.88 1.76
CA GLY A 20 10.46 46.48 1.29
C GLY A 20 11.18 45.53 2.26
N GLY A 21 11.72 44.43 1.72
CA GLY A 21 12.30 43.34 2.54
C GLY A 21 11.87 41.93 2.15
N TYR A 22 11.42 41.72 0.90
CA TYR A 22 10.99 40.42 0.36
C TYR A 22 9.68 39.87 0.97
N GLN A 23 8.79 40.75 1.44
CA GLN A 23 7.42 40.44 1.81
C GLN A 23 6.48 40.64 0.62
N TRP A 24 5.67 39.62 0.36
CA TRP A 24 4.79 39.51 -0.80
C TRP A 24 3.38 39.14 -0.34
N ALA A 25 2.38 39.65 -1.04
CA ALA A 25 1.00 39.19 -0.92
C ALA A 25 0.56 38.56 -2.24
N SER A 26 0.01 37.35 -2.15
CA SER A 26 -0.74 36.70 -3.23
C SER A 26 -2.19 37.20 -3.18
N ILE A 27 -2.71 37.70 -4.30
CA ILE A 27 -4.01 38.38 -4.38
C ILE A 27 -4.90 37.89 -5.55
N GLY A 28 -4.64 36.70 -6.08
CA GLY A 28 -5.37 36.16 -7.23
C GLY A 28 -5.02 34.71 -7.55
N ASN A 29 -5.44 34.25 -8.73
CA ASN A 29 -5.43 32.83 -9.09
C ASN A 29 -4.14 32.38 -9.81
N ASP A 30 -3.21 33.28 -10.13
CA ASP A 30 -1.94 32.95 -10.80
C ASP A 30 -0.71 33.70 -10.24
N PRO A 31 -0.47 33.66 -8.91
CA PRO A 31 0.61 34.40 -8.26
C PRO A 31 1.97 33.80 -8.61
N HIS A 32 2.78 34.56 -9.37
CA HIS A 32 4.09 34.07 -9.80
C HIS A 32 5.16 35.16 -10.00
N PHE A 33 6.40 34.74 -9.81
CA PHE A 33 7.60 35.50 -10.10
C PHE A 33 8.23 35.05 -11.42
N GLN A 34 8.77 36.00 -12.16
CA GLN A 34 9.81 35.74 -13.13
C GLN A 34 11.16 35.74 -12.39
N LEU A 35 11.93 34.65 -12.50
CA LEU A 35 13.26 34.61 -11.91
C LEU A 35 14.24 35.36 -12.82
N HIS A 36 14.88 36.40 -12.29
CA HIS A 36 15.82 37.25 -13.01
C HIS A 36 17.27 36.98 -12.62
N GLY A 37 18.13 36.76 -13.61
CA GLY A 37 19.56 36.52 -13.44
C GLY A 37 20.06 35.28 -14.20
N GLU A 38 21.38 35.09 -14.26
CA GLU A 38 21.94 33.84 -14.76
C GLU A 38 21.57 32.68 -13.83
N PHE A 39 21.17 31.54 -14.39
CA PHE A 39 20.95 30.31 -13.65
C PHE A 39 21.77 29.14 -14.21
N PRO A 40 22.15 28.17 -13.36
CA PRO A 40 22.83 26.98 -13.82
C PRO A 40 21.85 26.01 -14.48
N LYS A 41 22.32 25.29 -15.50
CA LYS A 41 21.59 24.24 -16.20
C LYS A 41 22.10 22.85 -15.81
N GLY A 42 21.24 21.84 -15.94
CA GLY A 42 21.50 20.48 -15.50
C GLY A 42 21.09 20.28 -14.04
N TRP A 43 21.94 19.62 -13.25
CA TRP A 43 21.65 19.40 -11.83
C TRP A 43 21.96 20.63 -10.99
N VAL A 44 20.96 21.07 -10.26
CA VAL A 44 20.99 22.31 -9.50
C VAL A 44 20.51 22.04 -8.09
N LYS A 45 21.28 22.49 -7.10
CA LYS A 45 20.78 22.63 -5.74
C LYS A 45 20.11 24.00 -5.63
N ILE A 46 18.83 24.01 -5.29
CA ILE A 46 18.07 25.23 -5.02
C ILE A 46 17.99 25.40 -3.51
N LYS A 47 18.24 26.61 -3.02
CA LYS A 47 18.09 27.00 -1.63
C LYS A 47 17.28 28.28 -1.55
N TRP A 48 16.32 28.32 -0.64
CA TRP A 48 15.42 29.46 -0.47
C TRP A 48 15.17 29.71 1.01
N THR A 49 14.92 30.97 1.36
CA THR A 49 14.47 31.38 2.68
C THR A 49 13.06 31.89 2.55
N SER A 50 12.15 31.35 3.37
CA SER A 50 10.73 31.73 3.27
C SER A 50 9.98 31.60 4.59
N TYR A 51 8.84 32.27 4.66
CA TYR A 51 7.90 32.27 5.78
C TYR A 51 6.50 32.55 5.27
N SER A 52 5.47 31.93 5.83
CA SER A 52 4.08 32.38 5.67
C SER A 52 3.24 31.94 6.87
N ASN A 53 2.04 32.49 6.99
CA ASN A 53 1.05 32.06 7.98
C ASN A 53 0.31 30.77 7.54
N VAL A 54 0.52 30.34 6.29
CA VAL A 54 -0.02 29.12 5.66
C VAL A 54 1.08 28.40 4.89
N ASN A 55 0.86 27.14 4.50
CA ASN A 55 1.80 26.45 3.63
C ASN A 55 1.49 26.78 2.17
N LEU A 56 2.48 27.21 1.39
CA LEU A 56 2.32 27.49 -0.03
C LEU A 56 3.29 26.65 -0.87
N PRO A 57 2.84 25.97 -1.94
CA PRO A 57 3.75 25.25 -2.83
C PRO A 57 4.66 26.23 -3.59
N LEU A 58 5.91 25.83 -3.80
CA LEU A 58 6.85 26.49 -4.70
C LEU A 58 7.04 25.64 -5.95
N LYS A 59 6.51 26.13 -7.07
CA LYS A 59 6.55 25.45 -8.37
C LYS A 59 7.47 26.18 -9.34
N LEU A 60 8.50 25.51 -9.81
CA LEU A 60 9.44 26.05 -10.78
C LEU A 60 9.02 25.60 -12.19
N TYR A 61 8.82 26.56 -13.08
CA TYR A 61 8.64 26.35 -14.51
C TYR A 61 9.90 26.74 -15.26
N TRP A 62 10.15 26.10 -16.41
CA TRP A 62 11.16 26.56 -17.35
C TRP A 62 10.63 26.57 -18.78
N ASP A 63 11.05 27.56 -19.53
CA ASP A 63 10.74 27.71 -20.96
C ASP A 63 11.93 27.28 -21.81
N GLU A 64 11.70 26.41 -22.79
CA GLU A 64 12.70 25.93 -23.75
C GLU A 64 12.58 26.62 -25.13
N GLY A 65 11.80 27.69 -25.23
CA GLY A 65 11.55 28.46 -26.45
C GLY A 65 10.19 28.21 -27.11
N ASN A 66 9.33 27.38 -26.49
CA ASN A 66 7.97 27.07 -26.96
C ASN A 66 6.88 27.63 -26.03
N GLY A 67 7.27 28.43 -25.03
CA GLY A 67 6.39 28.91 -23.97
C GLY A 67 6.39 28.01 -22.74
N LEU A 68 5.82 28.53 -21.66
CA LEU A 68 5.66 27.82 -20.40
C LEU A 68 4.56 26.78 -20.53
N SER A 69 4.79 25.58 -19.97
CA SER A 69 3.82 24.48 -19.97
C SER A 69 3.90 23.71 -18.67
N GLU A 70 2.79 23.07 -18.30
CA GLU A 70 2.71 22.19 -17.13
C GLU A 70 3.71 21.01 -17.21
N THR A 71 3.98 20.52 -18.42
CA THR A 71 4.97 19.47 -18.68
C THR A 71 6.41 19.89 -18.36
N ASN A 72 6.70 21.19 -18.36
CA ASN A 72 8.01 21.78 -18.05
C ASN A 72 7.98 22.52 -16.71
N SER A 73 7.41 21.86 -15.70
CA SER A 73 7.26 22.42 -14.36
C SER A 73 7.52 21.37 -13.27
N HIS A 74 7.84 21.84 -12.07
CA HIS A 74 8.07 20.98 -10.91
C HIS A 74 7.86 21.72 -9.59
N ILE A 75 6.98 21.19 -8.72
CA ILE A 75 6.92 21.61 -7.31
C ILE A 75 8.16 21.05 -6.62
N PHE A 76 9.04 21.94 -6.16
CA PHE A 76 10.32 21.55 -5.58
C PHE A 76 10.41 21.78 -4.06
N GLY A 77 9.43 22.47 -3.49
CA GLY A 77 9.40 22.82 -2.09
C GLY A 77 8.14 23.58 -1.72
N TYR A 78 8.12 24.06 -0.48
CA TYR A 78 7.01 24.84 0.06
C TYR A 78 7.55 26.04 0.84
N ILE A 79 6.79 27.12 0.87
CA ILE A 79 6.88 28.14 1.91
C ILE A 79 6.16 27.56 3.13
N LYS A 80 6.90 27.29 4.21
CA LYS A 80 6.37 26.61 5.38
C LYS A 80 5.66 27.59 6.31
N LYS A 81 4.50 27.17 6.83
CA LYS A 81 3.78 27.80 7.94
C LYS A 81 4.65 27.77 9.20
N GLY A 82 4.70 28.88 9.93
CA GLY A 82 5.35 28.93 11.24
C GLY A 82 6.39 30.03 11.30
N TYR A 83 7.67 29.69 11.29
CA TYR A 83 8.77 30.66 11.39
C TYR A 83 9.62 30.69 10.11
N LYS A 84 10.43 31.73 9.96
CA LYS A 84 11.33 31.89 8.81
C LYS A 84 12.30 30.72 8.72
N THR A 85 12.22 29.95 7.66
CA THR A 85 13.04 28.74 7.45
C THR A 85 13.91 28.89 6.21
N VAL A 86 15.11 28.32 6.29
CA VAL A 86 15.99 28.11 5.14
C VAL A 86 15.84 26.65 4.71
N GLN A 87 15.48 26.43 3.45
CA GLN A 87 15.25 25.12 2.88
C GLN A 87 16.13 24.92 1.64
N GLU A 88 16.47 23.67 1.34
CA GLU A 88 17.19 23.34 0.12
C GLU A 88 16.77 22.00 -0.49
N THR A 89 16.78 21.95 -1.82
CA THR A 89 16.44 20.76 -2.60
C THR A 89 17.35 20.63 -3.83
N VAL A 90 17.24 19.51 -4.54
CA VAL A 90 17.94 19.30 -5.81
C VAL A 90 16.93 19.08 -6.92
N VAL A 91 17.07 19.84 -8.00
CA VAL A 91 16.23 19.71 -9.20
C VAL A 91 17.11 19.53 -10.44
N PHE A 92 16.50 19.07 -11.52
CA PHE A 92 17.10 19.07 -12.85
C PHE A 92 16.46 20.18 -13.69
N ILE A 93 17.26 21.17 -14.09
CA ILE A 93 16.85 22.22 -15.02
C ILE A 93 17.35 21.84 -16.41
N SER A 94 16.46 21.89 -17.41
CA SER A 94 16.80 21.51 -18.78
C SER A 94 18.02 22.28 -19.32
N PRO A 95 18.92 21.63 -20.08
CA PRO A 95 19.97 22.34 -20.82
C PRO A 95 19.42 23.36 -21.83
N LEU A 96 18.17 23.17 -22.28
CA LEU A 96 17.49 24.05 -23.21
C LEU A 96 16.73 25.19 -22.52
N ALA A 97 16.61 25.18 -21.19
CA ALA A 97 15.92 26.22 -20.45
C ALA A 97 16.52 27.61 -20.74
N LEU A 98 15.67 28.55 -21.11
CA LEU A 98 16.00 29.94 -21.41
C LEU A 98 15.55 30.86 -20.27
N ASN A 99 14.36 30.62 -19.72
CA ASN A 99 13.76 31.42 -18.66
C ASN A 99 13.18 30.51 -17.57
N LEU A 100 13.10 31.03 -16.34
CA LEU A 100 12.49 30.34 -15.20
C LEU A 100 11.37 31.18 -14.58
N ARG A 101 10.24 30.55 -14.30
CA ARG A 101 9.10 31.14 -13.57
C ARG A 101 8.91 30.38 -12.26
N LEU A 102 8.53 31.08 -11.20
CA LEU A 102 8.32 30.52 -9.87
C LEU A 102 6.93 30.88 -9.34
N ASP A 103 6.09 29.88 -9.13
CA ASP A 103 4.73 30.08 -8.63
C ASP A 103 4.68 29.80 -7.13
N THR A 104 3.87 30.58 -6.42
CA THR A 104 3.75 30.54 -4.95
C THR A 104 2.38 30.09 -4.45
N GLY A 105 1.64 29.29 -5.24
CA GLY A 105 0.34 28.72 -4.88
C GLY A 105 -0.82 29.73 -4.91
N GLU A 106 -2.02 29.29 -5.29
CA GLU A 106 -3.19 30.14 -5.60
C GLU A 106 -3.92 30.71 -4.36
N LEU A 107 -3.41 30.45 -3.16
CA LEU A 107 -4.04 30.92 -1.93
C LEU A 107 -3.73 32.40 -1.71
N GLU A 108 -4.77 33.21 -1.50
CA GLU A 108 -4.61 34.61 -1.10
C GLU A 108 -4.02 34.68 0.32
N THR A 109 -2.78 35.16 0.43
CA THR A 109 -2.06 35.25 1.71
C THR A 109 -0.80 36.09 1.56
N GLU A 110 -0.32 36.58 2.70
CA GLU A 110 1.02 37.14 2.82
C GLU A 110 2.07 36.04 3.05
N PHE A 111 3.25 36.26 2.48
CA PHE A 111 4.43 35.42 2.67
C PHE A 111 5.72 36.23 2.49
N LEU A 112 6.81 35.74 3.08
CA LEU A 112 8.16 36.21 2.81
C LEU A 112 8.86 35.17 1.96
N LEU A 113 9.50 35.61 0.88
CA LEU A 113 10.32 34.77 0.02
C LEU A 113 11.53 35.57 -0.47
N GLU A 114 12.71 35.21 0.03
CA GLU A 114 13.98 35.83 -0.37
C GLU A 114 14.45 35.33 -1.75
N PRO A 115 15.40 36.04 -2.41
CA PRO A 115 16.01 35.60 -3.66
C PRO A 115 16.51 34.16 -3.60
N ILE A 116 16.27 33.43 -4.69
CA ILE A 116 16.59 32.00 -4.77
C ILE A 116 18.08 31.83 -5.02
N GLU A 117 18.74 31.02 -4.20
CA GLU A 117 20.14 30.65 -4.38
C GLU A 117 20.21 29.31 -5.15
N MET A 118 20.87 29.32 -6.29
CA MET A 118 21.13 28.12 -7.09
C MET A 118 22.63 27.80 -7.13
N TYR A 119 22.93 26.51 -6.98
CA TYR A 119 24.29 25.99 -7.05
C TYR A 119 24.34 24.90 -8.11
N LYS A 120 25.23 25.05 -9.08
CA LYS A 120 25.49 23.94 -10.03
C LYS A 120 26.17 22.81 -9.26
N ILE A 121 25.54 21.64 -9.27
CA ILE A 121 26.09 20.45 -8.62
C ILE A 121 26.48 19.41 -9.65
N THR A 122 27.50 18.61 -9.32
CA THR A 122 27.95 17.54 -10.20
C THR A 122 27.12 16.28 -9.97
N ARG A 123 27.16 15.35 -10.93
CA ARG A 123 26.59 14.01 -10.79
C ARG A 123 27.08 13.28 -9.53
N PHE A 124 28.34 13.51 -9.13
CA PHE A 124 28.90 12.96 -7.90
C PHE A 124 28.21 13.49 -6.62
N HIS A 125 27.79 14.75 -6.59
CA HIS A 125 27.04 15.29 -5.44
C HIS A 125 25.63 14.69 -5.35
N VAL A 126 24.98 14.48 -6.49
CA VAL A 126 23.69 13.77 -6.57
C VAL A 126 23.83 12.32 -6.08
N PHE A 127 24.90 11.63 -6.48
CA PHE A 127 25.26 10.30 -5.97
C PHE A 127 25.39 10.30 -4.44
N MET A 128 26.16 11.23 -3.87
CA MET A 128 26.36 11.30 -2.42
C MET A 128 25.06 11.60 -1.66
N ARG A 129 24.19 12.46 -2.20
CA ARG A 129 22.86 12.74 -1.62
C ARG A 129 21.95 11.51 -1.65
N SER A 130 21.93 10.77 -2.77
CA SER A 130 21.23 9.49 -2.88
C SER A 130 21.68 8.49 -1.80
N ALA A 131 23.00 8.35 -1.63
CA ALA A 131 23.59 7.50 -0.61
C ALA A 131 23.16 7.92 0.81
N LEU A 132 23.16 9.23 1.10
CA LEU A 132 22.72 9.76 2.40
C LEU A 132 21.22 9.53 2.66
N LEU A 133 20.35 9.68 1.66
CA LEU A 133 18.91 9.38 1.78
C LEU A 133 18.66 7.90 2.07
N TYR A 134 19.35 7.02 1.33
CA TYR A 134 19.31 5.58 1.56
C TYR A 134 19.73 5.21 2.99
N ILE A 135 20.77 5.87 3.50
CA ILE A 135 21.26 5.69 4.87
C ILE A 135 20.29 6.27 5.91
N LYS A 136 19.68 7.44 5.66
CA LYS A 136 18.72 8.07 6.59
C LYS A 136 17.46 7.21 6.79
N GLN A 137 16.96 6.56 5.75
CA GLN A 137 15.79 5.67 5.84
C GLN A 137 16.05 4.38 6.63
N ARG A 138 17.30 3.93 6.73
CA ARG A 138 17.67 2.60 7.26
C ARG A 138 18.62 2.63 8.45
N GLY A 139 19.04 3.82 8.90
CA GLY A 139 20.04 4.02 9.94
C GLY A 139 21.49 3.77 9.48
N ILE A 140 22.45 4.46 10.11
CA ILE A 140 23.89 4.29 9.83
C ILE A 140 24.40 3.06 10.60
N THR A 141 24.44 1.91 9.92
CA THR A 141 25.08 0.70 10.45
C THR A 141 26.11 0.17 9.44
N PHE A 142 27.07 -0.63 9.91
CA PHE A 142 28.04 -1.32 9.04
C PHE A 142 27.32 -2.20 7.99
N VAL A 143 26.17 -2.76 8.36
CA VAL A 143 25.31 -3.57 7.47
C VAL A 143 24.69 -2.70 6.37
N THR A 144 24.16 -1.52 6.72
CA THR A 144 23.57 -0.59 5.74
C THR A 144 24.59 -0.11 4.70
N ILE A 145 25.82 0.19 5.13
CA ILE A 145 26.90 0.64 4.24
C ILE A 145 27.33 -0.49 3.29
N LYS A 146 27.50 -1.71 3.82
CA LYS A 146 27.84 -2.89 3.01
C LYS A 146 26.74 -3.22 1.98
N SER A 147 25.47 -3.07 2.37
CA SER A 147 24.31 -3.23 1.49
C SER A 147 24.30 -2.21 0.36
N LEU A 148 24.54 -0.92 0.64
CA LEU A 148 24.60 0.13 -0.37
C LEU A 148 25.73 -0.09 -1.38
N ILE A 149 26.92 -0.46 -0.90
CA ILE A 149 28.08 -0.76 -1.76
C ILE A 149 27.78 -1.95 -2.67
N ARG A 150 27.23 -3.03 -2.10
CA ARG A 150 26.85 -4.22 -2.87
C ARG A 150 25.79 -3.91 -3.91
N LYS A 151 24.70 -3.22 -3.54
CA LYS A 151 23.62 -2.81 -4.45
C LYS A 151 24.15 -1.95 -5.60
N THR A 152 25.01 -0.98 -5.29
CA THR A 152 25.62 -0.10 -6.31
C THR A 152 26.54 -0.89 -7.26
N TRP A 153 27.29 -1.85 -6.74
CA TRP A 153 28.18 -2.71 -7.51
C TRP A 153 27.43 -3.69 -8.41
N ASP A 154 26.33 -4.28 -7.90
CA ASP A 154 25.50 -5.20 -8.67
C ASP A 154 24.81 -4.48 -9.84
N ILE A 155 24.31 -3.25 -9.62
CA ILE A 155 23.77 -2.40 -10.69
C ILE A 155 24.87 -2.02 -11.70
N TYR A 156 26.08 -1.69 -11.23
CA TYR A 156 27.21 -1.39 -12.11
C TYR A 156 27.59 -2.60 -12.99
N LYS A 157 27.62 -3.81 -12.44
CA LYS A 157 27.90 -5.03 -13.19
C LYS A 157 26.87 -5.32 -14.28
N LEU A 158 25.59 -5.09 -14.00
CA LEU A 158 24.49 -5.43 -14.89
C LEU A 158 24.20 -4.35 -15.94
N GLN A 159 24.32 -3.08 -15.57
CA GLN A 159 23.83 -1.96 -16.37
C GLN A 159 24.89 -0.85 -16.58
N GLY A 160 26.11 -1.08 -16.12
CA GLY A 160 27.22 -0.12 -16.19
C GLY A 160 26.94 1.18 -15.41
N LEU A 161 27.76 2.19 -15.67
CA LEU A 161 27.60 3.52 -15.05
C LEU A 161 26.27 4.18 -15.42
N ARG A 162 25.66 3.82 -16.55
CA ARG A 162 24.36 4.36 -16.98
C ARG A 162 23.22 3.87 -16.07
N GLY A 163 23.15 2.59 -15.73
CA GLY A 163 22.11 2.07 -14.82
C GLY A 163 22.24 2.57 -13.39
N VAL A 164 23.47 2.63 -12.87
CA VAL A 164 23.75 3.27 -11.56
C VAL A 164 23.25 4.71 -11.56
N TRP A 165 23.52 5.43 -12.65
CA TRP A 165 23.07 6.81 -12.81
C TRP A 165 21.56 6.95 -12.93
N THR A 166 20.87 6.06 -13.65
CA THR A 166 19.40 6.04 -13.75
C THR A 166 18.75 5.82 -12.39
N LYS A 167 19.25 4.87 -11.58
CA LYS A 167 18.69 4.61 -10.25
C LYS A 167 18.97 5.74 -9.26
N ILE A 168 20.13 6.37 -9.34
CA ILE A 168 20.48 7.56 -8.55
C ILE A 168 19.62 8.76 -8.95
N LYS A 169 19.40 8.95 -10.24
CA LYS A 169 18.47 9.96 -10.73
C LYS A 169 17.10 9.68 -10.12
N TYR A 170 16.58 8.47 -10.25
CA TYR A 170 15.28 8.04 -9.71
C TYR A 170 15.15 8.28 -8.20
N SER A 171 16.17 7.94 -7.40
CA SER A 171 16.11 8.10 -5.93
C SER A 171 16.31 9.53 -5.45
N VAL A 172 16.91 10.42 -6.26
CA VAL A 172 17.11 11.83 -5.92
C VAL A 172 16.04 12.73 -6.52
N THR A 173 15.40 12.35 -7.63
CA THR A 173 14.28 13.09 -8.25
C THR A 173 12.92 12.45 -8.04
N GLY A 174 12.82 11.31 -7.34
CA GLY A 174 11.55 10.61 -7.12
C GLY A 174 10.94 10.04 -8.41
N GLY A 175 11.73 9.33 -9.22
CA GLY A 175 11.32 9.00 -10.59
C GLY A 175 11.30 10.24 -11.48
N ASN A 176 10.82 10.17 -12.70
CA ASN A 176 10.75 11.34 -13.58
C ASN A 176 9.28 11.80 -13.65
N GLN A 177 9.08 13.11 -13.48
CA GLN A 177 7.83 13.89 -13.56
C GLN A 177 6.91 13.81 -12.32
N THR A 178 6.63 15.01 -11.77
CA THR A 178 5.63 15.36 -10.74
C THR A 178 5.75 14.80 -9.31
N THR A 179 6.85 14.97 -8.56
CA THR A 179 6.83 14.62 -7.12
C THR A 179 5.91 15.55 -6.30
N ASN A 180 4.61 15.28 -6.37
CA ASN A 180 3.56 15.68 -5.45
C ASN A 180 3.53 14.75 -4.22
N SER A 181 4.53 13.87 -4.02
CA SER A 181 4.56 12.99 -2.85
C SER A 181 4.74 13.82 -1.59
N ILE A 182 3.67 13.93 -0.81
CA ILE A 182 3.61 14.67 0.44
C ILE A 182 4.45 13.91 1.49
N ASP A 183 5.34 14.60 2.21
CA ASP A 183 5.98 13.97 3.37
C ASP A 183 4.98 13.83 4.53
N TYR A 184 5.19 12.86 5.42
CA TYR A 184 4.19 12.58 6.44
C TYR A 184 3.88 13.77 7.36
N GLN A 185 4.86 14.64 7.63
CA GLN A 185 4.63 15.84 8.44
C GLN A 185 3.70 16.82 7.73
N THR A 186 3.83 16.94 6.41
CA THR A 186 2.95 17.77 5.58
C THR A 186 1.56 17.15 5.50
N TRP A 187 1.45 15.83 5.40
CA TRP A 187 0.17 15.12 5.47
C TRP A 187 -0.53 15.39 6.82
N ILE A 188 0.18 15.30 7.95
CA ILE A 188 -0.36 15.61 9.28
C ILE A 188 -0.93 17.02 9.34
N ILE A 189 -0.22 18.02 8.79
CA ILE A 189 -0.68 19.42 8.81
C ILE A 189 -2.00 19.55 8.04
N GLY A 190 -2.08 18.96 6.85
CA GLY A 190 -3.30 18.97 6.02
C GLY A 190 -4.49 18.24 6.65
N HIS A 191 -4.24 17.29 7.54
CA HIS A 191 -5.25 16.46 8.20
C HIS A 191 -5.42 16.79 9.69
N SER A 192 -4.86 17.92 10.16
CA SER A 192 -4.94 18.32 11.57
C SER A 192 -6.33 18.84 11.94
N ILE A 193 -6.80 18.45 13.13
CA ILE A 193 -8.11 18.86 13.64
C ILE A 193 -8.01 20.29 14.18
N THR A 194 -8.48 21.24 13.38
CA THR A 194 -8.62 22.65 13.76
C THR A 194 -9.84 22.88 14.66
N ASP A 195 -9.91 24.03 15.32
CA ASP A 195 -11.05 24.33 16.20
C ASP A 195 -12.38 24.40 15.44
N ASN A 196 -12.39 24.90 14.19
CA ASN A 196 -13.56 24.85 13.32
C ASN A 196 -14.02 23.40 13.05
N ILE A 197 -13.07 22.49 12.79
CA ILE A 197 -13.39 21.06 12.60
C ILE A 197 -13.96 20.46 13.89
N LYS A 198 -13.43 20.82 15.06
CA LYS A 198 -14.00 20.37 16.35
C LYS A 198 -15.44 20.84 16.52
N GLU A 199 -15.74 22.10 16.20
CA GLU A 199 -17.11 22.62 16.28
C GLU A 199 -18.06 21.85 15.36
N ASP A 200 -17.63 21.53 14.14
CA ASP A 200 -18.43 20.78 13.18
C ASP A 200 -18.64 19.32 13.64
N ILE A 201 -17.60 18.69 14.21
CA ILE A 201 -17.72 17.37 14.85
C ILE A 201 -18.76 17.42 15.99
N LEU A 202 -18.71 18.43 16.85
CA LEU A 202 -19.66 18.57 17.97
C LEU A 202 -21.10 18.78 17.47
N LYS A 203 -21.30 19.55 16.40
CA LYS A 203 -22.61 19.68 15.73
C LYS A 203 -23.07 18.35 15.18
N GLU A 204 -22.19 17.60 14.51
CA GLU A 204 -22.53 16.28 13.96
C GLU A 204 -22.89 15.28 15.08
N ILE A 205 -22.11 15.23 16.16
CA ILE A 205 -22.43 14.42 17.36
C ILE A 205 -23.81 14.78 17.90
N SER A 206 -24.18 16.06 17.95
CA SER A 206 -25.50 16.48 18.44
C SER A 206 -26.63 15.87 17.62
N SER A 207 -26.41 15.66 16.32
CA SER A 207 -27.39 15.10 15.37
C SER A 207 -27.47 13.56 15.35
N PHE A 208 -26.52 12.85 15.96
CA PHE A 208 -26.53 11.39 15.99
C PHE A 208 -27.79 10.85 16.69
N THR A 209 -28.45 9.89 16.05
CA THR A 209 -29.61 9.17 16.61
C THR A 209 -29.17 7.98 17.44
N TYR A 210 -28.01 7.39 17.11
CA TYR A 210 -27.42 6.30 17.84
C TYR A 210 -26.11 6.75 18.52
N LYS A 211 -26.08 6.65 19.85
CA LYS A 211 -24.97 7.11 20.70
C LYS A 211 -24.59 6.02 21.72
N PRO A 212 -24.02 4.89 21.27
CA PRO A 212 -23.69 3.78 22.17
C PRO A 212 -22.59 4.18 23.16
N LEU A 213 -22.66 3.65 24.38
CA LEU A 213 -21.55 3.74 25.33
C LEU A 213 -20.38 2.90 24.79
N ILE A 214 -19.20 3.50 24.71
CA ILE A 214 -17.94 2.79 24.38
C ILE A 214 -17.12 2.62 25.67
N SER A 215 -16.81 1.37 26.02
CA SER A 215 -15.88 1.06 27.12
C SER A 215 -14.46 0.92 26.58
N VAL A 216 -13.57 1.83 26.93
CA VAL A 216 -12.14 1.73 26.60
C VAL A 216 -11.47 0.76 27.58
N ILE A 217 -10.90 -0.32 27.07
CA ILE A 217 -10.25 -1.39 27.83
C ILE A 217 -8.76 -1.07 27.96
N LEU A 218 -8.29 -0.83 29.19
CA LEU A 218 -6.93 -0.37 29.47
C LEU A 218 -6.21 -1.30 30.47
N PRO A 219 -5.44 -2.30 30.00
CA PRO A 219 -4.55 -3.07 30.86
C PRO A 219 -3.31 -2.23 31.25
N VAL A 220 -3.01 -2.14 32.55
CA VAL A 220 -1.89 -1.31 33.06
C VAL A 220 -0.89 -2.17 33.83
N TYR A 221 0.39 -2.13 33.43
CA TYR A 221 1.47 -2.75 34.20
C TYR A 221 2.78 -1.93 34.14
N ASN A 222 3.25 -1.44 35.30
CA ASN A 222 4.64 -0.95 35.48
C ASN A 222 5.12 0.18 34.52
N VAL A 223 4.20 0.92 33.91
CA VAL A 223 4.46 2.02 32.98
C VAL A 223 4.93 3.30 33.70
N ASP A 224 5.72 4.12 33.02
CA ASP A 224 6.14 5.42 33.55
C ASP A 224 4.99 6.43 33.54
N GLU A 225 4.96 7.29 34.56
CA GLU A 225 3.85 8.21 34.84
C GLU A 225 3.46 9.05 33.62
N ILE A 226 4.46 9.61 32.92
CA ILE A 226 4.24 10.49 31.76
C ILE A 226 3.45 9.80 30.64
N TRP A 227 3.65 8.51 30.40
CA TRP A 227 2.97 7.79 29.32
C TRP A 227 1.54 7.45 29.71
N LEU A 228 1.31 7.00 30.94
CA LEU A 228 -0.02 6.70 31.43
C LEU A 228 -0.89 7.95 31.57
N VAL A 229 -0.30 9.09 31.96
CA VAL A 229 -0.99 10.39 31.94
C VAL A 229 -1.43 10.74 30.51
N LYS A 230 -0.52 10.69 29.53
CA LYS A 230 -0.89 10.98 28.12
C LYS A 230 -1.98 10.05 27.59
N CYS A 231 -1.88 8.76 27.90
CA CYS A 231 -2.88 7.75 27.55
C CYS A 231 -4.27 8.09 28.12
N ILE A 232 -4.38 8.28 29.44
CA ILE A 232 -5.65 8.60 30.10
C ILE A 232 -6.21 9.95 29.61
N GLU A 233 -5.37 10.97 29.46
CA GLU A 233 -5.81 12.27 28.94
C GLU A 233 -6.29 12.19 27.49
N SER A 234 -5.72 11.31 26.65
CA SER A 234 -6.21 11.11 25.28
C SER A 234 -7.65 10.59 25.23
N VAL A 235 -8.06 9.79 26.23
CA VAL A 235 -9.46 9.33 26.39
C VAL A 235 -10.33 10.42 27.00
N ARG A 236 -9.84 11.11 28.04
CA ARG A 236 -10.61 12.19 28.71
C ARG A 236 -10.97 13.33 27.77
N ASN A 237 -10.09 13.62 26.80
CA ASN A 237 -10.24 14.70 25.85
C ASN A 237 -11.09 14.34 24.62
N GLN A 238 -11.60 13.11 24.49
CA GLN A 238 -12.43 12.71 23.35
C GLN A 238 -13.63 13.64 23.14
N LEU A 239 -13.89 14.05 21.89
CA LEU A 239 -15.03 14.90 21.52
C LEU A 239 -16.37 14.19 21.72
N TYR A 240 -16.40 12.88 21.45
CA TYR A 240 -17.53 12.04 21.82
C TYR A 240 -17.45 11.73 23.31
N THR A 241 -18.49 12.05 24.09
CA THR A 241 -18.42 12.05 25.57
C THR A 241 -19.05 10.83 26.24
N ASN A 242 -19.81 10.01 25.52
CA ASN A 242 -20.46 8.81 26.06
C ASN A 242 -19.52 7.60 26.04
N TRP A 243 -18.50 7.66 26.89
CA TRP A 243 -17.52 6.59 27.08
C TRP A 243 -17.30 6.31 28.57
N GLU A 244 -16.75 5.14 28.86
CA GLU A 244 -16.12 4.84 30.15
C GLU A 244 -14.72 4.28 29.92
N LEU A 245 -13.81 4.49 30.87
CA LEU A 245 -12.46 3.95 30.84
C LEU A 245 -12.35 2.84 31.88
N CYS A 246 -12.27 1.60 31.42
CA CYS A 246 -12.17 0.41 32.25
C CYS A 246 -10.69 0.02 32.38
N VAL A 247 -10.10 0.32 33.52
CA VAL A 247 -8.68 0.10 33.80
C VAL A 247 -8.48 -1.14 34.64
N ALA A 248 -7.53 -1.99 34.25
CA ALA A 248 -7.04 -3.08 35.09
C ALA A 248 -5.57 -2.87 35.45
N ASP A 249 -5.29 -2.46 36.69
CA ASP A 249 -3.93 -2.45 37.20
C ASP A 249 -3.48 -3.88 37.52
N ASP A 250 -2.55 -4.39 36.72
CA ASP A 250 -2.08 -5.77 36.74
C ASP A 250 -1.00 -6.02 37.81
N ALA A 251 -1.31 -5.60 39.05
CA ALA A 251 -0.40 -5.64 40.18
C ALA A 251 0.92 -4.89 39.91
N SER A 252 0.83 -3.65 39.43
CA SER A 252 2.01 -2.82 39.18
C SER A 252 2.87 -2.63 40.45
N PRO A 253 4.20 -2.88 40.37
CA PRO A 253 5.06 -2.76 41.55
C PRO A 253 5.43 -1.31 41.90
N LYS A 254 5.33 -0.38 40.93
CA LYS A 254 5.64 1.04 41.15
C LYS A 254 4.45 1.73 41.86
N PRO A 255 4.63 2.29 43.07
CA PRO A 255 3.52 2.85 43.87
C PRO A 255 2.76 3.99 43.19
N HIS A 256 3.46 4.81 42.38
CA HIS A 256 2.89 5.98 41.72
C HIS A 256 1.73 5.63 40.77
N ILE A 257 1.72 4.41 40.19
CA ILE A 257 0.65 3.97 39.29
C ILE A 257 -0.67 3.89 40.03
N ARG A 258 -0.68 3.25 41.21
CA ARG A 258 -1.90 3.12 42.02
C ARG A 258 -2.40 4.48 42.48
N GLU A 259 -1.51 5.33 42.98
CA GLU A 259 -1.83 6.69 43.43
C GLU A 259 -2.45 7.53 42.31
N MET A 260 -1.87 7.47 41.10
CA MET A 260 -2.37 8.15 39.92
C MET A 260 -3.73 7.62 39.47
N LEU A 261 -3.92 6.30 39.42
CA LEU A 261 -5.21 5.72 39.04
C LEU A 261 -6.32 6.10 40.03
N GLN A 262 -6.02 6.13 41.33
CA GLN A 262 -6.96 6.61 42.36
C GLN A 262 -7.28 8.11 42.21
N LYS A 263 -6.31 8.91 41.77
CA LYS A 263 -6.53 10.32 41.47
C LYS A 263 -7.46 10.49 40.27
N TYR A 264 -7.28 9.71 39.22
CA TYR A 264 -8.13 9.78 38.02
C TYR A 264 -9.55 9.28 38.27
N GLU A 265 -9.72 8.18 39.01
CA GLU A 265 -11.04 7.67 39.42
C GLU A 265 -11.84 8.71 40.23
N LYS A 266 -11.18 9.52 41.06
CA LYS A 266 -11.81 10.64 41.78
C LYS A 266 -12.08 11.86 40.90
N LEU A 267 -11.31 12.03 39.83
CA LEU A 267 -11.38 13.21 38.95
C LEU A 267 -12.47 13.08 37.89
N ASP A 268 -12.75 11.87 37.42
CA ASP A 268 -13.73 11.59 36.38
C ASP A 268 -14.43 10.26 36.68
N GLU A 269 -15.73 10.33 36.99
CA GLU A 269 -16.56 9.17 37.39
C GLU A 269 -16.70 8.11 36.30
N ARG A 270 -16.36 8.45 35.05
CA ARG A 270 -16.33 7.52 33.91
C ARG A 270 -15.10 6.61 33.93
N ILE A 271 -14.10 6.90 34.77
CA ILE A 271 -12.89 6.08 34.93
C ILE A 271 -13.10 5.10 36.08
N ARG A 272 -12.99 3.81 35.79
CA ARG A 272 -13.22 2.72 36.75
C ARG A 272 -12.02 1.81 36.78
N VAL A 273 -11.51 1.51 37.97
CA VAL A 273 -10.26 0.76 38.12
C VAL A 273 -10.49 -0.54 38.89
N VAL A 274 -9.97 -1.65 38.35
CA VAL A 274 -9.79 -2.91 39.09
C VAL A 274 -8.32 -3.10 39.42
N TYR A 275 -8.02 -3.28 40.71
CA TYR A 275 -6.66 -3.54 41.19
C TYR A 275 -6.48 -5.04 41.37
N ARG A 276 -5.68 -5.66 40.52
CA ARG A 276 -5.42 -7.10 40.58
C ARG A 276 -4.40 -7.40 41.68
N GLU A 277 -4.56 -8.54 42.34
CA GLU A 277 -3.65 -8.98 43.42
C GLU A 277 -2.35 -9.61 42.90
N LYS A 278 -2.37 -10.12 41.66
CA LYS A 278 -1.24 -10.82 41.03
C LYS A 278 -1.15 -10.42 39.57
N ASN A 279 0.07 -10.28 39.08
CA ASN A 279 0.35 -10.06 37.66
C ASN A 279 -0.10 -11.29 36.85
N GLY A 280 -0.99 -11.08 35.88
CA GLY A 280 -1.48 -12.12 34.96
C GLY A 280 -1.25 -11.79 33.50
N HIS A 281 -0.42 -10.79 33.21
CA HIS A 281 -0.11 -10.25 31.90
C HIS A 281 -1.34 -9.69 31.16
N ILE A 282 -1.09 -9.20 29.94
CA ILE A 282 -2.04 -8.41 29.15
C ILE A 282 -3.38 -9.12 28.96
N SER A 283 -3.41 -10.42 28.65
CA SER A 283 -4.67 -11.14 28.40
C SER A 283 -5.61 -11.15 29.63
N VAL A 284 -5.07 -11.43 30.81
CA VAL A 284 -5.88 -11.49 32.05
C VAL A 284 -6.23 -10.08 32.53
N ALA A 285 -5.32 -9.11 32.36
CA ALA A 285 -5.58 -7.71 32.67
C ALA A 285 -6.71 -7.15 31.77
N SER A 286 -6.63 -7.35 30.46
CA SER A 286 -7.68 -6.95 29.51
C SER A 286 -9.03 -7.61 29.81
N ASN A 287 -9.03 -8.88 30.23
CA ASN A 287 -10.27 -9.53 30.69
C ASN A 287 -10.83 -8.92 31.96
N SER A 288 -9.98 -8.55 32.93
CA SER A 288 -10.44 -7.90 34.18
C SER A 288 -11.06 -6.53 33.90
N ALA A 289 -10.50 -5.78 32.94
CA ALA A 289 -11.09 -4.55 32.44
C ALA A 289 -12.40 -4.79 31.65
N LEU A 290 -12.46 -5.86 30.84
CA LEU A 290 -13.67 -6.27 30.12
C LEU A 290 -14.82 -6.69 31.05
N GLU A 291 -14.51 -7.30 32.20
CA GLU A 291 -15.50 -7.72 33.20
C GLU A 291 -16.27 -6.54 33.78
N ILE A 292 -15.58 -5.41 33.99
CA ILE A 292 -16.21 -4.19 34.50
C ILE A 292 -16.88 -3.36 33.41
N ALA A 293 -16.67 -3.65 32.12
CA ALA A 293 -17.22 -2.90 30.99
C ALA A 293 -18.74 -3.10 30.78
N ASN A 294 -19.45 -1.97 30.64
CA ASN A 294 -20.89 -1.82 30.43
C ASN A 294 -21.27 -1.33 29.02
N GLY A 295 -20.30 -0.86 28.24
CA GLY A 295 -20.50 -0.34 26.89
C GLY A 295 -21.06 -1.39 25.94
N GLU A 296 -21.86 -0.94 24.97
CA GLU A 296 -22.32 -1.80 23.88
C GLU A 296 -21.13 -2.24 22.99
N PHE A 297 -20.11 -1.37 22.92
CA PHE A 297 -18.85 -1.63 22.28
C PHE A 297 -17.69 -1.48 23.27
N ILE A 298 -16.65 -2.27 23.05
CA ILE A 298 -15.34 -2.06 23.68
C ILE A 298 -14.37 -1.46 22.65
N ALA A 299 -13.46 -0.62 23.11
CA ALA A 299 -12.31 -0.14 22.34
C ALA A 299 -11.01 -0.55 23.05
N LEU A 300 -10.00 -0.99 22.31
CA LEU A 300 -8.70 -1.37 22.88
C LEU A 300 -7.73 -0.18 22.92
N LEU A 301 -6.97 -0.07 24.00
CA LEU A 301 -5.93 0.94 24.17
C LEU A 301 -4.80 0.41 25.06
N ASP A 302 -3.55 0.54 24.61
CA ASP A 302 -2.39 0.23 25.42
C ASP A 302 -1.99 1.42 26.32
N HIS A 303 -1.47 1.11 27.52
CA HIS A 303 -1.22 2.09 28.58
C HIS A 303 -0.16 3.16 28.32
N ASP A 304 0.57 3.04 27.22
CA ASP A 304 1.58 3.96 26.76
C ASP A 304 1.20 4.66 25.45
N ASP A 305 0.07 4.31 24.84
CA ASP A 305 -0.37 4.85 23.55
C ASP A 305 -1.41 5.96 23.70
N GLU A 306 -1.71 6.66 22.60
CA GLU A 306 -2.64 7.79 22.57
C GLU A 306 -3.68 7.62 21.45
N LEU A 307 -4.94 7.98 21.75
CA LEU A 307 -6.00 8.12 20.75
C LEU A 307 -6.01 9.55 20.17
N THR A 308 -6.41 9.71 18.92
CA THR A 308 -6.77 11.05 18.41
C THR A 308 -8.04 11.54 19.08
N ILE A 309 -8.19 12.86 19.24
CA ILE A 309 -9.32 13.48 19.96
C ILE A 309 -10.71 13.15 19.37
N ASP A 310 -10.75 12.73 18.11
CA ASP A 310 -11.92 12.35 17.34
C ASP A 310 -12.11 10.83 17.17
N ALA A 311 -11.23 9.99 17.75
CA ALA A 311 -11.23 8.55 17.56
C ALA A 311 -12.60 7.89 17.87
N LEU A 312 -13.18 8.20 19.03
CA LEU A 312 -14.49 7.66 19.42
C LEU A 312 -15.63 8.25 18.57
N PHE A 313 -15.50 9.50 18.15
CA PHE A 313 -16.48 10.14 17.26
C PHE A 313 -16.55 9.43 15.91
N GLU A 314 -15.41 9.17 15.27
CA GLU A 314 -15.38 8.53 13.95
C GLU A 314 -15.95 7.11 13.99
N ASN A 315 -15.70 6.37 15.07
CA ASN A 315 -16.33 5.06 15.29
C ASN A 315 -17.86 5.16 15.42
N VAL A 316 -18.37 6.11 16.21
CA VAL A 316 -19.82 6.31 16.37
C VAL A 316 -20.46 6.84 15.08
N LYS A 317 -19.75 7.68 14.32
CA LYS A 317 -20.16 8.13 12.99
C LYS A 317 -20.35 6.96 12.04
N LEU A 318 -19.42 6.01 12.04
CA LEU A 318 -19.54 4.78 11.26
C LEU A 318 -20.74 3.95 11.73
N LEU A 319 -20.92 3.78 13.04
CA LEU A 319 -22.04 3.04 13.61
C LEU A 319 -23.40 3.64 13.28
N ASN A 320 -23.52 4.95 13.11
CA ASN A 320 -24.76 5.59 12.64
C ASN A 320 -25.09 5.23 11.17
N LYS A 321 -24.10 4.79 10.38
CA LYS A 321 -24.30 4.28 9.01
C LYS A 321 -24.43 2.76 8.96
N HIS A 322 -23.73 2.05 9.85
CA HIS A 322 -23.63 0.60 9.92
C HIS A 322 -23.92 0.11 11.34
N LEU A 323 -25.21 0.13 11.73
CA LEU A 323 -25.66 -0.31 13.05
C LEU A 323 -25.34 -1.78 13.33
N ASP A 324 -25.11 -2.56 12.27
CA ASP A 324 -24.80 -3.98 12.32
C ASP A 324 -23.30 -4.29 12.50
N ALA A 325 -22.42 -3.28 12.48
CA ALA A 325 -20.98 -3.48 12.65
C ALA A 325 -20.64 -4.25 13.93
N ASP A 326 -19.80 -5.27 13.82
CA ASP A 326 -19.33 -6.07 14.96
C ASP A 326 -17.88 -5.76 15.32
N MET A 327 -17.10 -5.30 14.34
CA MET A 327 -15.70 -4.92 14.49
C MET A 327 -15.42 -3.72 13.59
N ILE A 328 -14.72 -2.73 14.14
CA ILE A 328 -14.21 -1.57 13.44
C ILE A 328 -12.72 -1.47 13.74
N TYR A 329 -11.92 -1.18 12.72
CA TYR A 329 -10.51 -0.82 12.87
C TYR A 329 -10.19 0.45 12.09
N SER A 330 -9.09 1.10 12.43
CA SER A 330 -8.64 2.34 11.79
C SER A 330 -7.19 2.26 11.36
N ASP A 331 -6.73 3.24 10.59
CA ASP A 331 -5.30 3.46 10.38
C ASP A 331 -4.62 3.91 11.68
N GLU A 332 -3.29 3.77 11.71
CA GLU A 332 -2.45 4.15 12.86
C GLU A 332 -1.10 4.69 12.39
N ASP A 333 -0.40 5.39 13.27
CA ASP A 333 1.00 5.73 13.09
C ASP A 333 1.79 5.50 14.37
N LYS A 334 3.07 5.85 14.34
CA LYS A 334 3.93 5.82 15.51
C LYS A 334 4.18 7.22 16.05
N ILE A 335 4.39 7.32 17.36
CA ILE A 335 4.77 8.57 18.03
C ILE A 335 6.04 8.37 18.87
N SER A 336 7.00 9.30 18.75
CA SER A 336 8.24 9.27 19.51
C SER A 336 8.05 9.71 20.97
N MET A 337 9.11 9.58 21.79
CA MET A 337 9.11 10.09 23.16
C MET A 337 8.93 11.62 23.23
N GLU A 338 9.39 12.33 22.21
CA GLU A 338 9.27 13.79 22.04
C GLU A 338 7.92 14.22 21.46
N GLY A 339 7.05 13.27 21.09
CA GLY A 339 5.76 13.55 20.48
C GLY A 339 5.79 13.71 18.96
N GLU A 340 6.89 13.35 18.29
CA GLU A 340 6.96 13.38 16.83
C GLU A 340 6.24 12.16 16.24
N ARG A 341 5.21 12.41 15.42
CA ARG A 341 4.47 11.37 14.71
C ARG A 341 5.22 10.93 13.45
N HIS A 342 5.32 9.64 13.17
CA HIS A 342 6.04 9.07 12.04
C HIS A 342 5.51 7.68 11.63
N SER A 343 6.01 7.14 10.51
CA SER A 343 5.73 5.77 10.05
C SER A 343 4.23 5.40 10.00
N PRO A 344 3.40 6.13 9.23
CA PRO A 344 1.97 5.82 9.12
C PRO A 344 1.75 4.45 8.48
N PHE A 345 0.78 3.72 9.00
CA PHE A 345 0.23 2.51 8.39
C PHE A 345 -1.18 2.79 7.87
N PHE A 346 -1.25 3.10 6.58
CA PHE A 346 -2.48 3.25 5.82
C PHE A 346 -2.92 1.88 5.30
N LYS A 347 -3.90 1.31 5.98
CA LYS A 347 -4.36 -0.08 5.85
C LYS A 347 -5.38 -0.19 4.71
N PRO A 348 -5.49 -1.37 4.06
CA PRO A 348 -6.62 -1.66 3.18
C PRO A 348 -7.92 -1.81 3.98
N ASP A 349 -9.06 -1.77 3.29
CA ASP A 349 -10.30 -2.31 3.87
C ASP A 349 -10.18 -3.83 4.07
N TRP A 350 -11.27 -4.44 4.57
CA TRP A 350 -11.27 -5.81 5.04
C TRP A 350 -10.74 -6.81 3.99
N SER A 351 -9.65 -7.48 4.33
CA SER A 351 -8.86 -8.37 3.48
C SER A 351 -8.56 -9.68 4.23
N PRO A 352 -9.45 -10.68 4.13
CA PRO A 352 -9.33 -11.90 4.94
C PRO A 352 -8.08 -12.73 4.63
N ASP A 353 -7.59 -12.73 3.38
CA ASP A 353 -6.37 -13.47 3.04
C ASP A 353 -5.13 -12.74 3.52
N THR A 354 -5.11 -11.40 3.46
CA THR A 354 -4.04 -10.59 4.07
C THR A 354 -3.99 -10.79 5.58
N LEU A 355 -5.14 -10.89 6.26
CA LEU A 355 -5.18 -11.17 7.70
C LEU A 355 -4.45 -12.47 8.04
N LEU A 356 -4.58 -13.51 7.21
CA LEU A 356 -3.89 -14.79 7.43
C LEU A 356 -2.36 -14.69 7.24
N SER A 357 -1.88 -13.66 6.54
CA SER A 357 -0.44 -13.40 6.44
C SER A 357 0.09 -12.48 7.53
N GLN A 358 -0.71 -11.52 7.98
CA GLN A 358 -0.30 -10.56 9.01
C GLN A 358 -1.52 -9.96 9.72
N MET A 359 -1.41 -9.78 11.04
CA MET A 359 -2.36 -8.99 11.83
C MET A 359 -2.28 -7.50 11.46
N TYR A 360 -2.90 -7.08 10.36
CA TYR A 360 -2.76 -5.71 9.86
C TYR A 360 -3.77 -4.72 10.48
N THR A 361 -4.85 -5.20 11.12
CA THR A 361 -5.89 -4.30 11.67
C THR A 361 -5.38 -3.50 12.86
N CYS A 362 -4.46 -4.06 13.66
CA CYS A 362 -3.75 -3.44 14.77
C CYS A 362 -4.63 -2.50 15.64
N HIS A 363 -4.02 -1.60 16.42
CA HIS A 363 -4.26 -1.57 17.86
C HIS A 363 -5.61 -1.00 18.30
N LEU A 364 -6.16 -0.02 17.59
CA LEU A 364 -7.52 0.47 17.86
C LEU A 364 -8.57 -0.46 17.22
N GLY A 365 -8.81 -1.59 17.87
CA GLY A 365 -9.97 -2.42 17.57
C GLY A 365 -11.17 -1.99 18.41
N VAL A 366 -12.28 -1.66 17.74
CA VAL A 366 -13.60 -1.43 18.39
C VAL A 366 -14.50 -2.61 18.08
N TYR A 367 -14.97 -3.30 19.13
CA TYR A 367 -15.71 -4.55 18.99
C TYR A 367 -17.04 -4.49 19.72
N ARG A 368 -18.06 -5.14 19.15
CA ARG A 368 -19.33 -5.33 19.86
C ARG A 368 -19.08 -6.16 21.12
N THR A 369 -19.39 -5.60 22.29
CA THR A 369 -19.08 -6.21 23.59
C THR A 369 -19.70 -7.60 23.75
N SER A 370 -20.94 -7.77 23.27
CA SER A 370 -21.65 -9.05 23.34
C SER A 370 -20.95 -10.17 22.55
N LEU A 371 -20.32 -9.83 21.42
CA LEU A 371 -19.54 -10.79 20.63
C LEU A 371 -18.27 -11.21 21.38
N ILE A 372 -17.54 -10.26 21.96
CA ILE A 372 -16.30 -10.55 22.70
C ILE A 372 -16.59 -11.37 23.96
N LYS A 373 -17.66 -11.06 24.70
CA LYS A 373 -18.10 -11.87 25.84
C LYS A 373 -18.50 -13.29 25.42
N LYS A 374 -19.20 -13.45 24.28
CA LYS A 374 -19.54 -14.77 23.72
C LYS A 374 -18.30 -15.59 23.32
N LEU A 375 -17.24 -14.92 22.88
CA LEU A 375 -15.96 -15.54 22.53
C LEU A 375 -15.07 -15.87 23.74
N GLY A 376 -15.47 -15.47 24.96
CA GLY A 376 -14.70 -15.67 26.18
C GLY A 376 -13.53 -14.69 26.37
N GLY A 377 -13.53 -13.55 25.67
CA GLY A 377 -12.50 -12.52 25.80
C GLY A 377 -11.12 -12.91 25.25
N PHE A 378 -10.07 -12.45 25.94
CA PHE A 378 -8.66 -12.67 25.61
C PHE A 378 -8.15 -13.99 26.19
N ARG A 379 -7.43 -14.78 25.41
CA ARG A 379 -6.94 -16.09 25.87
C ARG A 379 -5.53 -15.98 26.44
N LYS A 380 -5.33 -16.59 27.61
CA LYS A 380 -3.99 -16.78 28.18
C LYS A 380 -3.10 -17.59 27.24
N GLY A 381 -1.82 -17.26 27.23
CA GLY A 381 -0.82 -17.91 26.41
C GLY A 381 -0.51 -17.13 25.13
N PHE A 382 -1.39 -16.23 24.68
CA PHE A 382 -1.22 -15.44 23.46
C PHE A 382 -0.63 -14.06 23.72
N GLU A 383 -0.04 -13.82 24.90
CA GLU A 383 0.55 -12.53 25.25
C GLU A 383 1.57 -12.08 24.19
N GLY A 384 1.40 -10.86 23.68
CA GLY A 384 2.17 -10.32 22.55
C GLY A 384 1.53 -10.53 21.17
N SER A 385 0.48 -11.34 21.08
CA SER A 385 -0.35 -11.53 19.87
C SER A 385 -1.83 -11.78 20.23
N GLN A 386 -2.24 -11.31 21.41
CA GLN A 386 -3.59 -11.53 21.93
C GLN A 386 -4.65 -10.90 21.03
N ASP A 387 -4.32 -9.80 20.37
CA ASP A 387 -5.22 -9.13 19.43
C ASP A 387 -5.38 -9.96 18.15
N TYR A 388 -4.31 -10.58 17.68
CA TYR A 388 -4.38 -11.44 16.50
C TYR A 388 -5.24 -12.69 16.77
N ASP A 389 -5.05 -13.33 17.92
CA ASP A 389 -5.91 -14.42 18.38
C ASP A 389 -7.39 -13.99 18.45
N LEU A 390 -7.66 -12.82 19.04
CA LEU A 390 -9.02 -12.31 19.17
C LEU A 390 -9.65 -12.05 17.80
N VAL A 391 -8.97 -11.36 16.90
CA VAL A 391 -9.50 -11.03 15.57
C VAL A 391 -9.70 -12.28 14.72
N LEU A 392 -8.81 -13.27 14.78
CA LEU A 392 -9.02 -14.55 14.10
C LEU A 392 -10.31 -15.25 14.58
N ARG A 393 -10.62 -15.20 15.89
CA ARG A 393 -11.86 -15.76 16.45
C ARG A 393 -13.10 -14.89 16.16
N VAL A 394 -12.98 -13.57 16.14
CA VAL A 394 -14.06 -12.65 15.74
C VAL A 394 -14.50 -12.92 14.32
N THR A 395 -13.55 -13.05 13.40
CA THR A 395 -13.79 -13.23 11.96
C THR A 395 -14.35 -14.62 11.62
N GLU A 396 -14.25 -15.59 12.54
CA GLU A 396 -14.96 -16.88 12.46
C GLU A 396 -16.46 -16.77 12.81
N LYS A 397 -16.90 -15.65 13.39
CA LYS A 397 -18.29 -15.43 13.84
C LYS A 397 -19.03 -14.36 13.05
N THR A 398 -18.32 -13.49 12.33
CA THR A 398 -18.91 -12.38 11.61
C THR A 398 -18.06 -11.93 10.43
N ASN A 399 -18.73 -11.37 9.42
CA ASN A 399 -18.14 -10.63 8.30
C ASN A 399 -18.49 -9.13 8.35
N ARG A 400 -19.14 -8.65 9.42
CA ARG A 400 -19.57 -7.25 9.61
C ARG A 400 -18.43 -6.41 10.18
N ILE A 401 -17.36 -6.31 9.39
CA ILE A 401 -16.07 -5.72 9.75
C ILE A 401 -15.85 -4.49 8.88
N TYR A 402 -15.54 -3.37 9.51
CA TYR A 402 -15.44 -2.08 8.85
C TYR A 402 -14.11 -1.39 9.15
N HIS A 403 -13.65 -0.60 8.19
CA HIS A 403 -12.43 0.16 8.27
C HIS A 403 -12.73 1.66 8.23
N ILE A 404 -12.01 2.44 9.04
CA ILE A 404 -11.99 3.90 8.96
C ILE A 404 -10.59 4.32 8.47
N PRO A 405 -10.45 4.84 7.23
CA PRO A 405 -9.15 5.20 6.65
C PRO A 405 -8.64 6.55 7.19
N LYS A 406 -8.54 6.64 8.52
CA LYS A 406 -8.02 7.78 9.28
C LYS A 406 -7.08 7.26 10.36
N ILE A 407 -6.01 8.01 10.61
CA ILE A 407 -5.12 7.74 11.75
C ILE A 407 -5.88 8.11 13.03
N LEU A 408 -6.33 7.11 13.79
CA LEU A 408 -7.05 7.33 15.06
C LEU A 408 -6.28 6.81 16.30
N TYR A 409 -5.08 6.26 16.07
CA TYR A 409 -4.23 5.67 17.08
C TYR A 409 -2.77 6.03 16.86
N HIS A 410 -2.07 6.38 17.95
CA HIS A 410 -0.65 6.71 17.97
C HIS A 410 0.11 5.70 18.83
N TRP A 411 0.85 4.80 18.16
CA TRP A 411 1.63 3.75 18.81
C TRP A 411 2.99 4.28 19.26
N ARG A 412 3.25 4.30 20.57
CA ARG A 412 4.46 4.90 21.13
C ARG A 412 5.69 4.04 20.89
N SER A 413 6.71 4.68 20.34
CA SER A 413 8.03 4.08 20.15
C SER A 413 8.94 4.34 21.35
N ILE A 414 8.83 3.50 22.39
CA ILE A 414 9.73 3.47 23.56
C ILE A 414 10.62 2.22 23.59
N PRO A 415 11.81 2.24 24.24
CA PRO A 415 12.75 1.11 24.25
C PRO A 415 12.19 -0.23 24.77
N GLN A 416 11.17 -0.18 25.63
CA GLN A 416 10.48 -1.37 26.16
C GLN A 416 9.30 -1.83 25.29
N SER A 417 8.85 -1.00 24.33
CA SER A 417 7.74 -1.31 23.44
C SER A 417 8.19 -2.19 22.26
N THR A 418 7.29 -3.07 21.82
CA THR A 418 7.40 -3.82 20.56
C THR A 418 7.63 -2.90 19.36
N ALA A 419 7.20 -1.64 19.44
CA ALA A 419 7.41 -0.61 18.41
C ALA A 419 8.89 -0.32 18.12
N SER A 420 9.79 -0.53 19.09
CA SER A 420 11.22 -0.17 19.01
C SER A 420 12.15 -1.31 18.53
N GLY A 421 11.63 -2.55 18.45
CA GLY A 421 12.25 -3.70 17.77
C GLY A 421 13.57 -4.22 18.36
N GLY A 422 13.53 -5.36 19.07
CA GLY A 422 14.74 -6.10 19.44
C GLY A 422 14.48 -7.33 20.32
N ALA A 423 14.07 -7.11 21.56
CA ALA A 423 13.85 -8.19 22.54
C ALA A 423 12.46 -8.85 22.45
N ALA A 424 11.47 -8.17 21.87
CA ALA A 424 10.10 -8.67 21.76
C ALA A 424 9.84 -9.61 20.57
N LYS A 425 10.87 -9.93 19.78
CA LYS A 425 10.69 -10.60 18.47
C LYS A 425 10.45 -12.11 18.54
N SER A 426 10.90 -12.82 19.57
CA SER A 426 10.74 -14.29 19.64
C SER A 426 9.36 -14.70 20.17
N TYR A 427 8.99 -14.22 21.36
CA TYR A 427 7.75 -14.66 22.01
C TYR A 427 6.48 -14.21 21.27
N THR A 428 6.50 -13.01 20.66
CA THR A 428 5.37 -12.52 19.86
C THR A 428 5.18 -13.39 18.61
N ASN A 429 6.27 -13.81 17.97
CA ASN A 429 6.24 -14.68 16.79
C ASN A 429 5.65 -16.06 17.12
N ASP A 430 6.05 -16.66 18.25
CA ASP A 430 5.51 -17.96 18.68
C ASP A 430 4.01 -17.87 19.02
N ALA A 431 3.59 -16.78 19.68
CA ALA A 431 2.20 -16.55 20.02
C ALA A 431 1.33 -16.32 18.76
N GLY A 432 1.79 -15.50 17.82
CA GLY A 432 1.09 -15.23 16.57
C GLY A 432 1.01 -16.45 15.66
N PHE A 433 2.10 -17.23 15.55
CA PHE A 433 2.13 -18.47 14.78
C PHE A 433 1.09 -19.47 15.31
N ARG A 434 1.08 -19.71 16.63
CA ARG A 434 0.09 -20.58 17.27
C ARG A 434 -1.34 -20.06 17.12
N ALA A 435 -1.55 -18.74 17.20
CA ALA A 435 -2.88 -18.15 17.00
C ALA A 435 -3.45 -18.50 15.62
N LEU A 436 -2.59 -18.40 14.59
CA LEU A 436 -2.92 -18.71 13.21
C LEU A 436 -3.09 -20.22 12.97
N GLU A 437 -2.20 -21.07 13.51
CA GLU A 437 -2.34 -22.53 13.43
C GLU A 437 -3.66 -23.01 14.03
N GLU A 438 -4.00 -22.51 15.24
CA GLU A 438 -5.27 -22.85 15.87
C GLU A 438 -6.46 -22.29 15.07
N ALA A 439 -6.35 -21.12 14.44
CA ALA A 439 -7.41 -20.58 13.59
C ALA A 439 -7.65 -21.44 12.34
N ILE A 440 -6.60 -21.90 11.68
CA ILE A 440 -6.69 -22.82 10.54
C ILE A 440 -7.36 -24.13 10.96
N SER A 441 -6.98 -24.66 12.13
CA SER A 441 -7.61 -25.86 12.70
C SER A 441 -9.10 -25.62 13.00
N ARG A 442 -9.47 -24.52 13.67
CA ARG A 442 -10.89 -24.18 13.96
C ARG A 442 -11.73 -23.94 12.72
N ARG A 443 -11.12 -23.41 11.65
CA ARG A 443 -11.76 -23.18 10.34
C ARG A 443 -11.80 -24.44 9.47
N ASN A 444 -11.22 -25.54 9.93
CA ASN A 444 -11.09 -26.78 9.16
C ASN A 444 -10.40 -26.54 7.79
N ILE A 445 -9.42 -25.64 7.76
CA ILE A 445 -8.63 -25.38 6.55
C ILE A 445 -7.60 -26.51 6.42
N ASN A 446 -7.67 -27.25 5.31
CA ASN A 446 -6.69 -28.28 4.99
C ASN A 446 -5.40 -27.63 4.48
N GLY A 447 -4.43 -27.41 5.36
CA GLY A 447 -3.25 -26.61 5.07
C GLY A 447 -2.21 -26.62 6.18
N TRP A 448 -1.17 -25.80 6.04
CA TRP A 448 -0.20 -25.52 7.09
C TRP A 448 0.22 -24.05 7.06
N VAL A 449 0.77 -23.58 8.18
CA VAL A 449 1.34 -22.24 8.31
C VAL A 449 2.84 -22.33 8.13
N GLU A 450 3.41 -21.45 7.31
CA GLU A 450 4.84 -21.23 7.22
C GLU A 450 5.17 -19.80 7.71
N PRO A 451 5.98 -19.64 8.77
CA PRO A 451 6.43 -18.32 9.19
C PRO A 451 7.52 -17.80 8.24
N ASP A 452 7.50 -16.49 7.98
CA ASP A 452 8.55 -15.86 7.20
C ASP A 452 9.90 -15.91 7.96
N PRO A 453 11.00 -16.30 7.31
CA PRO A 453 12.29 -16.49 7.98
C PRO A 453 12.99 -15.18 8.38
N GLU A 454 12.59 -14.04 7.81
CA GLU A 454 13.28 -12.76 7.99
C GLU A 454 12.40 -11.70 8.68
N VAL A 455 11.08 -11.84 8.59
CA VAL A 455 10.10 -10.87 9.13
C VAL A 455 9.24 -11.55 10.19
N SER A 456 9.43 -11.14 11.45
CA SER A 456 8.60 -11.61 12.57
C SER A 456 7.12 -11.28 12.34
N ASN A 457 6.23 -12.17 12.80
CA ASN A 457 4.78 -12.01 12.69
C ASN A 457 4.25 -11.91 11.26
N LEU A 458 4.97 -12.50 10.30
CA LEU A 458 4.54 -12.64 8.91
C LEU A 458 4.47 -14.12 8.56
N TYR A 459 3.40 -14.52 7.87
CA TYR A 459 3.08 -15.91 7.61
C TYR A 459 2.60 -16.13 6.16
N VAL A 460 2.78 -17.35 5.68
CA VAL A 460 2.12 -17.87 4.48
C VAL A 460 1.26 -19.05 4.90
N VAL A 461 -0.03 -19.01 4.56
CA VAL A 461 -0.93 -20.15 4.73
C VAL A 461 -0.99 -20.93 3.43
N HIS A 462 -0.42 -22.13 3.46
CA HIS A 462 -0.49 -23.06 2.33
C HIS A 462 -1.76 -23.88 2.42
N HIS A 463 -2.42 -24.05 1.29
CA HIS A 463 -3.61 -24.90 1.17
C HIS A 463 -3.21 -26.20 0.49
N LYS A 464 -3.67 -27.32 1.03
CA LYS A 464 -3.53 -28.62 0.38
C LYS A 464 -4.64 -28.81 -0.65
N LEU A 465 -4.25 -29.26 -1.83
CA LEU A 465 -5.18 -29.72 -2.84
C LEU A 465 -6.01 -30.90 -2.32
N ILE A 466 -7.34 -30.77 -2.39
CA ILE A 466 -8.29 -31.81 -1.96
C ILE A 466 -8.56 -32.80 -3.10
N SER A 467 -8.42 -32.36 -4.35
CA SER A 467 -8.48 -33.17 -5.57
C SER A 467 -7.31 -32.81 -6.49
N ASN A 468 -7.18 -33.51 -7.62
CA ASN A 468 -6.21 -33.20 -8.67
C ASN A 468 -6.96 -32.67 -9.92
N PRO A 469 -7.55 -31.46 -9.89
CA PRO A 469 -8.38 -30.97 -11.00
C PRO A 469 -7.56 -30.79 -12.29
N LEU A 470 -8.15 -31.05 -13.45
CA LEU A 470 -7.47 -30.74 -14.70
C LEU A 470 -7.32 -29.20 -14.84
N ILE A 471 -6.10 -28.73 -15.09
CA ILE A 471 -5.81 -27.33 -15.40
C ILE A 471 -5.63 -27.18 -16.92
N SER A 472 -6.45 -26.36 -17.57
CA SER A 472 -6.22 -25.98 -18.97
C SER A 472 -5.46 -24.65 -19.03
N ILE A 473 -4.22 -24.71 -19.50
CA ILE A 473 -3.33 -23.57 -19.71
C ILE A 473 -3.55 -23.03 -21.12
N ILE A 474 -4.08 -21.82 -21.23
CA ILE A 474 -4.41 -21.17 -22.49
C ILE A 474 -3.31 -20.18 -22.86
N ILE A 475 -2.67 -20.39 -24.01
CA ILE A 475 -1.51 -19.58 -24.45
C ILE A 475 -1.76 -19.00 -25.85
N PRO A 476 -2.27 -17.77 -25.98
CA PRO A 476 -2.37 -17.08 -27.26
C PRO A 476 -1.00 -16.73 -27.84
N THR A 477 -0.83 -16.97 -29.14
CA THR A 477 0.44 -16.69 -29.81
C THR A 477 0.26 -16.37 -31.30
N LYS A 478 1.23 -15.65 -31.87
CA LYS A 478 1.40 -15.47 -33.30
C LYS A 478 2.89 -15.34 -33.58
N ASN A 479 3.46 -16.32 -34.28
CA ASN A 479 4.91 -16.45 -34.50
C ASN A 479 5.69 -16.43 -33.16
N MET A 480 6.94 -15.95 -33.15
CA MET A 480 7.81 -15.86 -31.96
C MET A 480 8.26 -17.22 -31.39
N THR A 481 8.63 -18.15 -32.29
CA THR A 481 9.06 -19.53 -32.01
C THR A 481 9.89 -19.69 -30.75
N ALA A 482 11.01 -18.96 -30.60
CA ALA A 482 11.93 -19.13 -29.48
C ALA A 482 11.32 -18.77 -28.12
N ILE A 483 10.46 -17.75 -28.08
CA ILE A 483 9.81 -17.29 -26.85
C ILE A 483 8.74 -18.30 -26.44
N LEU A 484 7.90 -18.73 -27.38
CA LEU A 484 6.88 -19.74 -27.13
C LEU A 484 7.48 -21.08 -26.70
N ASP A 485 8.56 -21.52 -27.35
CA ASP A 485 9.24 -22.77 -26.99
C ASP A 485 9.83 -22.70 -25.58
N THR A 486 10.43 -21.57 -25.21
CA THR A 486 10.93 -21.33 -23.83
C THR A 486 9.78 -21.44 -22.82
N CYS A 487 8.62 -20.84 -23.14
CA CYS A 487 7.44 -20.91 -22.27
C CYS A 487 6.97 -22.36 -22.09
N ILE A 488 6.66 -23.06 -23.18
CA ILE A 488 6.16 -24.45 -23.15
C ILE A 488 7.17 -25.39 -22.49
N ALA A 489 8.46 -25.29 -22.85
CA ALA A 489 9.52 -26.09 -22.25
C ALA A 489 9.61 -25.86 -20.74
N SER A 490 9.58 -24.60 -20.29
CA SER A 490 9.65 -24.31 -18.86
C SER A 490 8.47 -24.88 -18.07
N ILE A 491 7.28 -24.93 -18.66
CA ILE A 491 6.10 -25.54 -18.04
C ILE A 491 6.30 -27.04 -17.88
N PHE A 492 6.66 -27.76 -18.95
CA PHE A 492 6.85 -29.22 -18.87
C PHE A 492 8.07 -29.62 -18.04
N ASP A 493 9.16 -28.85 -18.08
CA ASP A 493 10.43 -29.24 -17.45
C ASP A 493 10.49 -28.87 -15.95
N LYS A 494 9.79 -27.81 -15.52
CA LYS A 494 9.93 -27.27 -14.15
C LYS A 494 8.71 -27.48 -13.26
N THR A 495 7.52 -27.75 -13.80
CA THR A 495 6.28 -27.84 -13.01
C THR A 495 6.16 -29.18 -12.28
N THR A 496 5.76 -29.16 -11.00
CA THR A 496 5.53 -30.38 -10.21
C THR A 496 4.13 -30.96 -10.36
N TYR A 497 3.14 -30.12 -10.63
CA TYR A 497 1.77 -30.53 -10.91
C TYR A 497 1.67 -31.30 -12.23
N ASP A 498 0.96 -32.44 -12.25
CA ASP A 498 0.95 -33.36 -13.39
C ASP A 498 -0.30 -33.28 -14.27
N ASN A 499 -1.46 -32.95 -13.68
CA ASN A 499 -2.75 -33.00 -14.35
C ASN A 499 -3.12 -31.68 -15.06
N PHE A 500 -2.35 -31.33 -16.08
CA PHE A 500 -2.61 -30.15 -16.91
C PHE A 500 -2.61 -30.47 -18.41
N GLU A 501 -3.29 -29.63 -19.17
CA GLU A 501 -3.16 -29.54 -20.63
C GLU A 501 -2.75 -28.11 -21.04
N ILE A 502 -1.99 -27.99 -22.12
CA ILE A 502 -1.64 -26.72 -22.76
C ILE A 502 -2.40 -26.62 -24.08
N ILE A 503 -3.16 -25.54 -24.23
CA ILE A 503 -3.85 -25.18 -25.46
C ILE A 503 -3.19 -23.91 -26.00
N VAL A 504 -2.32 -24.08 -26.99
CA VAL A 504 -1.74 -22.96 -27.73
C VAL A 504 -2.79 -22.45 -28.72
N VAL A 505 -3.15 -21.18 -28.59
CA VAL A 505 -4.11 -20.51 -29.46
C VAL A 505 -3.33 -19.79 -30.55
N ASP A 506 -3.20 -20.43 -31.70
CA ASP A 506 -2.46 -19.91 -32.84
C ASP A 506 -3.29 -18.86 -33.60
N ASN A 507 -2.94 -17.58 -33.46
CA ASN A 507 -3.60 -16.46 -34.12
C ASN A 507 -3.10 -16.23 -35.56
N GLY A 508 -3.03 -17.31 -36.33
CA GLY A 508 -2.61 -17.31 -37.74
C GLY A 508 -1.10 -17.11 -37.90
N SER A 509 -0.29 -17.94 -37.24
CA SER A 509 1.16 -17.98 -37.45
C SER A 509 1.48 -18.46 -38.88
N ASP A 510 2.42 -17.77 -39.51
CA ASP A 510 2.89 -18.01 -40.88
C ASP A 510 4.39 -18.32 -40.96
N ASP A 511 5.12 -18.19 -39.84
CA ASP A 511 6.52 -18.59 -39.72
C ASP A 511 6.66 -20.13 -39.77
N PRO A 512 7.40 -20.69 -40.75
CA PRO A 512 7.64 -22.13 -40.85
C PRO A 512 8.29 -22.72 -39.61
N THR A 513 9.08 -21.94 -38.86
CA THR A 513 9.73 -22.41 -37.63
C THR A 513 8.72 -22.58 -36.48
N THR A 514 7.73 -21.69 -36.39
CA THR A 514 6.62 -21.81 -35.41
C THR A 514 5.73 -23.01 -35.74
N ILE A 515 5.41 -23.22 -37.02
CA ILE A 515 4.62 -24.39 -37.46
C ILE A 515 5.35 -25.70 -37.13
N LYS A 516 6.66 -25.75 -37.37
CA LYS A 516 7.50 -26.92 -36.99
C LYS A 516 7.56 -27.12 -35.48
N LEU A 517 7.59 -26.05 -34.70
CA LEU A 517 7.54 -26.11 -33.24
C LEU A 517 6.23 -26.76 -32.76
N PHE A 518 5.08 -26.36 -33.32
CA PHE A 518 3.79 -26.98 -33.01
C PHE A 518 3.80 -28.50 -33.26
N GLN A 519 4.31 -28.93 -34.41
CA GLN A 519 4.42 -30.35 -34.75
C GLN A 519 5.35 -31.10 -33.77
N THR A 520 6.43 -30.46 -33.35
CA THR A 520 7.39 -31.04 -32.40
C THR A 520 6.74 -31.29 -31.04
N TRP A 521 6.00 -30.31 -30.51
CA TRP A 521 5.30 -30.45 -29.23
C TRP A 521 4.09 -31.38 -29.29
N LEU A 522 3.35 -31.41 -30.40
CA LEU A 522 2.29 -32.40 -30.63
C LEU A 522 2.83 -33.84 -30.62
N GLN A 523 4.06 -34.06 -31.10
CA GLN A 523 4.71 -35.37 -31.04
C GLN A 523 5.27 -35.68 -29.65
N LYS A 524 5.83 -34.68 -28.96
CA LYS A 524 6.43 -34.84 -27.62
C LYS A 524 5.38 -35.07 -26.53
N GLU A 525 4.25 -34.37 -26.60
CA GLU A 525 3.21 -34.35 -25.56
C GLU A 525 1.79 -34.53 -26.14
N PRO A 526 1.51 -35.64 -26.86
CA PRO A 526 0.29 -35.82 -27.66
C PRO A 526 -1.01 -35.83 -26.83
N PHE A 527 -0.93 -36.09 -25.53
CA PHE A 527 -2.09 -36.12 -24.63
C PHE A 527 -2.33 -34.81 -23.89
N ARG A 528 -1.29 -33.97 -23.74
CA ARG A 528 -1.32 -32.75 -22.92
C ARG A 528 -1.11 -31.49 -23.74
N PHE A 529 -0.69 -31.55 -24.99
CA PHE A 529 -0.45 -30.39 -25.83
C PHE A 529 -1.40 -30.34 -27.02
N LYS A 530 -2.06 -29.19 -27.20
CA LYS A 530 -3.02 -28.93 -28.29
C LYS A 530 -2.71 -27.59 -28.94
N VAL A 531 -3.01 -27.49 -30.23
CA VAL A 531 -2.92 -26.25 -31.00
C VAL A 531 -4.28 -25.96 -31.62
N GLU A 532 -4.86 -24.84 -31.25
CA GLU A 532 -6.13 -24.34 -31.77
C GLU A 532 -5.85 -23.12 -32.65
N ARG A 533 -5.96 -23.30 -33.98
CA ARG A 533 -5.76 -22.20 -34.92
C ARG A 533 -7.02 -21.32 -35.01
N ILE A 534 -6.86 -20.03 -34.70
CA ILE A 534 -7.91 -19.01 -34.73
C ILE A 534 -7.39 -17.80 -35.50
N ASP A 535 -7.56 -17.83 -36.82
CA ASP A 535 -7.04 -16.80 -37.73
C ASP A 535 -8.03 -15.62 -37.85
N ILE A 536 -8.05 -14.76 -36.83
CA ILE A 536 -8.89 -13.56 -36.74
C ILE A 536 -8.03 -12.32 -36.43
N PRO A 537 -8.53 -11.07 -36.63
CA PRO A 537 -7.85 -9.89 -36.11
C PRO A 537 -7.53 -10.03 -34.61
N PHE A 538 -6.32 -9.62 -34.21
CA PHE A 538 -5.86 -9.85 -32.84
C PHE A 538 -6.79 -9.18 -31.83
N ASN A 539 -7.37 -10.00 -30.97
CA ASN A 539 -8.16 -9.59 -29.82
C ASN A 539 -7.89 -10.63 -28.73
N TYR A 540 -7.13 -10.22 -27.71
CA TYR A 540 -6.68 -11.12 -26.64
C TYR A 540 -7.87 -11.74 -25.91
N SER A 541 -8.88 -10.94 -25.60
CA SER A 541 -10.10 -11.38 -24.91
C SER A 541 -10.84 -12.45 -25.70
N ARG A 542 -11.07 -12.21 -27.00
CA ARG A 542 -11.77 -13.15 -27.88
C ARG A 542 -11.01 -14.44 -28.11
N LEU A 543 -9.69 -14.37 -28.30
CA LEU A 543 -8.84 -15.57 -28.47
C LEU A 543 -8.92 -16.48 -27.24
N ASN A 544 -8.82 -15.89 -26.04
CA ASN A 544 -8.96 -16.63 -24.79
C ASN A 544 -10.37 -17.19 -24.60
N ASN A 545 -11.43 -16.40 -24.84
CA ASN A 545 -12.83 -16.86 -24.71
C ASN A 545 -13.08 -18.12 -25.54
N ILE A 546 -12.73 -18.11 -26.84
CA ILE A 546 -12.93 -19.26 -27.74
C ILE A 546 -12.13 -20.48 -27.27
N ALA A 547 -10.92 -20.28 -26.75
CA ALA A 547 -10.09 -21.37 -26.27
C ALA A 547 -10.63 -21.98 -24.95
N VAL A 548 -11.16 -21.16 -24.05
CA VAL A 548 -11.78 -21.61 -22.80
C VAL A 548 -13.05 -22.43 -23.06
N GLU A 549 -13.82 -22.13 -24.11
CA GLU A 549 -14.95 -22.96 -24.53
C GLU A 549 -14.51 -24.40 -24.86
N LYS A 550 -13.33 -24.56 -25.48
CA LYS A 550 -12.76 -25.85 -25.89
C LYS A 550 -11.92 -26.54 -24.80
N ALA A 551 -11.59 -25.83 -23.73
CA ALA A 551 -10.79 -26.34 -22.62
C ALA A 551 -11.53 -27.44 -21.84
N ASN A 552 -10.82 -28.46 -21.36
CA ASN A 552 -11.43 -29.56 -20.59
C ASN A 552 -11.26 -29.39 -19.08
N GLY A 553 -10.39 -28.47 -18.66
CA GLY A 553 -10.04 -28.23 -17.28
C GLY A 553 -11.17 -27.65 -16.44
N GLU A 554 -11.22 -28.10 -15.20
CA GLU A 554 -12.05 -27.49 -14.15
C GLU A 554 -11.48 -26.11 -13.76
N LEU A 555 -10.15 -25.97 -13.88
CA LEU A 555 -9.43 -24.72 -13.71
C LEU A 555 -8.90 -24.24 -15.06
N ILE A 556 -9.03 -22.94 -15.30
CA ILE A 556 -8.49 -22.24 -16.45
C ILE A 556 -7.31 -21.40 -15.98
N LEU A 557 -6.18 -21.50 -16.67
CA LEU A 557 -5.04 -20.61 -16.51
C LEU A 557 -4.85 -19.81 -17.80
N LEU A 558 -5.11 -18.50 -17.75
CA LEU A 558 -4.72 -17.58 -18.81
C LEU A 558 -3.22 -17.29 -18.65
N LEU A 559 -2.45 -17.49 -19.72
CA LEU A 559 -1.00 -17.35 -19.68
C LEU A 559 -0.47 -16.70 -20.95
N ASN A 560 0.38 -15.68 -20.81
CA ASN A 560 1.07 -15.12 -21.96
C ASN A 560 2.16 -16.07 -22.48
N ASN A 561 2.45 -15.99 -23.78
CA ASN A 561 3.42 -16.87 -24.43
C ASN A 561 4.89 -16.58 -24.09
N ASP A 562 5.17 -15.51 -23.36
CA ASP A 562 6.50 -15.04 -22.94
C ASP A 562 6.73 -15.17 -21.43
N ILE A 563 5.98 -16.07 -20.78
CA ILE A 563 6.18 -16.48 -19.39
C ILE A 563 7.23 -17.61 -19.31
N GLU A 564 8.07 -17.58 -18.27
CA GLU A 564 8.99 -18.66 -17.94
C GLU A 564 8.85 -19.06 -16.46
N VAL A 565 8.68 -20.35 -16.20
CA VAL A 565 8.50 -20.89 -14.84
C VAL A 565 9.77 -20.72 -14.00
N ILE A 566 9.61 -20.27 -12.75
CA ILE A 566 10.67 -20.23 -11.73
C ILE A 566 10.30 -21.16 -10.57
N THR A 567 9.13 -20.96 -9.96
CA THR A 567 8.66 -21.78 -8.82
C THR A 567 8.09 -23.11 -9.32
N PRO A 568 8.65 -24.29 -8.94
CA PRO A 568 8.16 -25.58 -9.43
C PRO A 568 6.71 -25.90 -9.04
N THR A 569 6.32 -25.53 -7.82
CA THR A 569 4.98 -25.76 -7.23
C THR A 569 3.94 -24.71 -7.61
N TRP A 570 4.20 -23.89 -8.64
CA TRP A 570 3.35 -22.75 -8.98
C TRP A 570 1.90 -23.15 -9.30
N LEU A 571 1.69 -24.22 -10.08
CA LEU A 571 0.33 -24.71 -10.37
C LEU A 571 -0.34 -25.29 -9.13
N ASP A 572 0.39 -26.02 -8.27
CA ASP A 572 -0.13 -26.57 -7.02
C ASP A 572 -0.69 -25.46 -6.12
N GLU A 573 0.10 -24.41 -5.89
CA GLU A 573 -0.26 -23.26 -5.06
C GLU A 573 -1.41 -22.45 -5.65
N MET A 574 -1.39 -22.19 -6.96
CA MET A 574 -2.46 -21.45 -7.63
C MET A 574 -3.77 -22.26 -7.64
N ALA A 575 -3.71 -23.56 -7.89
CA ALA A 575 -4.88 -24.43 -7.92
C ALA A 575 -5.50 -24.58 -6.54
N ALA A 576 -4.69 -24.74 -5.49
CA ALA A 576 -5.17 -24.84 -4.12
C ALA A 576 -5.94 -23.57 -3.69
N GLN A 577 -5.50 -22.40 -4.16
CA GLN A 577 -6.19 -21.13 -3.94
C GLN A 577 -7.46 -21.01 -4.80
N ALA A 578 -7.39 -21.34 -6.09
CA ALA A 578 -8.51 -21.23 -7.02
C ALA A 578 -9.69 -22.17 -6.67
N MET A 579 -9.40 -23.31 -6.03
CA MET A 579 -10.42 -24.26 -5.57
C MET A 579 -11.23 -23.76 -4.36
N ARG A 580 -10.77 -22.71 -3.67
CA ARG A 580 -11.51 -22.12 -2.55
C ARG A 580 -12.75 -21.41 -3.07
N SER A 581 -13.92 -21.79 -2.56
CA SER A 581 -15.22 -21.31 -3.05
C SER A 581 -15.35 -19.79 -3.09
N GLU A 582 -14.70 -19.10 -2.17
CA GLU A 582 -14.72 -17.66 -1.98
C GLU A 582 -13.67 -16.89 -2.82
N ILE A 583 -12.81 -17.60 -3.54
CA ILE A 583 -11.79 -17.03 -4.43
C ILE A 583 -12.28 -17.04 -5.88
N GLY A 584 -12.04 -15.94 -6.59
CA GLY A 584 -12.38 -15.72 -7.98
C GLY A 584 -11.18 -15.89 -8.91
N ALA A 585 -10.23 -14.95 -8.85
CA ALA A 585 -8.99 -15.00 -9.62
C ALA A 585 -7.75 -15.12 -8.73
N VAL A 586 -6.76 -15.89 -9.19
CA VAL A 586 -5.46 -16.09 -8.52
C VAL A 586 -4.35 -15.61 -9.43
N GLY A 587 -3.52 -14.69 -8.92
CA GLY A 587 -2.36 -14.13 -9.63
C GLY A 587 -1.03 -14.55 -9.03
N ALA A 588 -0.02 -14.71 -9.89
CA ALA A 588 1.37 -14.98 -9.50
C ALA A 588 2.20 -13.68 -9.39
N CYS A 589 3.34 -13.75 -8.71
CA CYS A 589 4.38 -12.73 -8.78
C CYS A 589 5.11 -12.83 -10.13
N LEU A 590 5.00 -11.78 -10.96
CA LEU A 590 5.72 -11.71 -12.23
C LEU A 590 6.93 -10.80 -12.11
N LEU A 591 8.07 -11.32 -12.55
CA LEU A 591 9.35 -10.63 -12.54
C LEU A 591 9.78 -10.27 -13.96
N TYR A 592 10.42 -9.12 -14.09
CA TYR A 592 11.26 -8.82 -15.24
C TYR A 592 12.50 -9.72 -15.24
N PRO A 593 13.16 -9.93 -16.40
CA PRO A 593 14.40 -10.72 -16.49
C PRO A 593 15.56 -10.20 -15.61
N ASP A 594 15.50 -8.93 -15.18
CA ASP A 594 16.48 -8.34 -14.25
C ASP A 594 16.13 -8.56 -12.76
N ASN A 595 15.14 -9.40 -12.46
CA ASN A 595 14.61 -9.71 -11.12
C ASN A 595 13.93 -8.54 -10.41
N THR A 596 13.49 -7.52 -11.16
CA THR A 596 12.58 -6.51 -10.63
C THR A 596 11.13 -6.95 -10.76
N ILE A 597 10.28 -6.46 -9.85
CA ILE A 597 8.83 -6.74 -9.84
C ILE A 597 8.19 -6.11 -11.07
N GLN A 598 7.39 -6.89 -11.78
CA GLN A 598 6.50 -6.40 -12.83
C GLN A 598 5.03 -6.44 -12.38
N HIS A 599 4.62 -7.50 -11.69
CA HIS A 599 3.28 -7.64 -11.15
C HIS A 599 3.30 -8.19 -9.74
N ALA A 600 2.76 -7.41 -8.81
CA ALA A 600 2.51 -7.80 -7.43
C ALA A 600 1.06 -7.48 -7.00
N GLY A 601 0.08 -7.78 -7.88
CA GLY A 601 -1.28 -7.28 -7.78
C GLY A 601 -1.51 -5.99 -8.59
N ILE A 602 -2.78 -5.65 -8.84
CA ILE A 602 -3.20 -4.43 -9.52
C ILE A 602 -4.01 -3.55 -8.56
N ILE A 603 -3.70 -2.26 -8.57
CA ILE A 603 -4.40 -1.20 -7.83
C ILE A 603 -5.18 -0.36 -8.84
N LEU A 604 -6.47 -0.12 -8.58
CA LEU A 604 -7.32 0.72 -9.42
C LEU A 604 -6.94 2.21 -9.29
N GLY A 605 -7.26 2.99 -10.31
CA GLY A 605 -7.09 4.45 -10.31
C GLY A 605 -5.67 4.90 -10.66
N ILE A 606 -4.66 4.05 -10.46
CA ILE A 606 -3.29 4.37 -10.87
C ILE A 606 -3.23 4.64 -12.37
N GLY A 607 -2.67 5.79 -12.76
CA GLY A 607 -2.61 6.20 -14.16
C GLY A 607 -3.98 6.46 -14.81
N GLY A 608 -5.02 6.67 -14.00
CA GLY A 608 -6.39 6.98 -14.43
C GLY A 608 -7.31 5.77 -14.62
N VAL A 609 -6.78 4.53 -14.57
CA VAL A 609 -7.60 3.31 -14.65
C VAL A 609 -7.11 2.26 -13.66
N ALA A 610 -5.87 1.79 -13.82
CA ALA A 610 -5.27 0.78 -12.96
C ALA A 610 -3.76 0.65 -13.23
N GLY A 611 -2.99 0.22 -12.22
CA GLY A 611 -1.54 0.04 -12.30
C GLY A 611 -1.03 -1.15 -11.47
N HIS A 612 0.15 -1.67 -11.81
CA HIS A 612 0.74 -2.83 -11.14
C HIS A 612 1.48 -2.40 -9.87
N SER A 613 1.09 -2.95 -8.72
CA SER A 613 1.70 -2.67 -7.41
C SER A 613 3.22 -2.91 -7.41
N HIS A 614 3.99 -2.01 -6.80
CA HIS A 614 5.45 -2.11 -6.57
C HIS A 614 6.29 -2.34 -7.83
N LYS A 615 5.82 -1.90 -8.99
CA LYS A 615 6.55 -2.05 -10.25
C LYS A 615 7.99 -1.52 -10.13
N TYR A 616 8.96 -2.28 -10.63
CA TYR A 616 10.40 -2.02 -10.58
C TYR A 616 11.09 -2.10 -9.21
N PHE A 617 10.39 -2.58 -8.17
CA PHE A 617 11.03 -2.93 -6.90
C PHE A 617 11.93 -4.16 -7.10
N ASP A 618 12.94 -4.33 -6.25
CA ASP A 618 13.74 -5.56 -6.25
C ASP A 618 12.87 -6.72 -5.76
N SER A 619 13.00 -7.91 -6.33
CA SER A 619 12.26 -9.11 -5.89
C SER A 619 12.50 -9.52 -4.43
N LYS A 620 13.52 -8.94 -3.76
CA LYS A 620 13.83 -9.11 -2.34
C LYS A 620 13.37 -7.95 -1.46
N ASP A 621 12.87 -6.86 -2.05
CA ASP A 621 12.30 -5.77 -1.27
C ASP A 621 11.03 -6.27 -0.55
N TYR A 622 10.80 -5.78 0.66
CA TYR A 622 9.62 -6.15 1.43
C TYR A 622 8.36 -5.43 0.91
N GLY A 623 8.53 -4.29 0.22
CA GLY A 623 7.43 -3.45 -0.22
C GLY A 623 6.76 -2.69 0.93
N TYR A 624 5.60 -2.11 0.64
CA TYR A 624 4.81 -1.37 1.62
C TYR A 624 4.33 -2.31 2.72
N PHE A 625 4.77 -2.12 3.98
CA PHE A 625 4.42 -3.00 5.12
C PHE A 625 4.58 -4.50 4.82
N SER A 626 5.67 -4.90 4.17
CA SER A 626 5.94 -6.29 3.80
C SER A 626 4.97 -6.90 2.77
N ARG A 627 4.18 -6.08 2.06
CA ARG A 627 3.16 -6.52 1.10
C ARG A 627 3.69 -7.42 -0.02
N LEU A 628 4.97 -7.31 -0.39
CA LEU A 628 5.62 -8.18 -1.38
C LEU A 628 5.93 -9.61 -0.87
N ARG A 629 5.66 -9.88 0.42
CA ARG A 629 5.93 -11.17 1.07
C ARG A 629 4.67 -11.84 1.64
N MET A 630 3.50 -11.20 1.53
CA MET A 630 2.21 -11.72 2.03
C MET A 630 1.27 -12.10 0.90
N VAL A 631 0.52 -13.18 1.13
CA VAL A 631 -0.65 -13.50 0.32
C VAL A 631 -1.66 -12.37 0.53
N THR A 632 -2.08 -11.72 -0.56
CA THR A 632 -2.82 -10.46 -0.46
C THR A 632 -4.03 -10.43 -1.36
N ASN A 633 -5.16 -9.92 -0.85
CA ASN A 633 -6.28 -9.58 -1.70
C ASN A 633 -6.00 -8.27 -2.47
N TYR A 634 -6.40 -8.26 -3.74
CA TYR A 634 -6.32 -7.11 -4.63
C TYR A 634 -7.61 -7.02 -5.46
N SER A 635 -7.91 -5.83 -5.98
CA SER A 635 -9.09 -5.64 -6.83
C SER A 635 -8.93 -6.38 -8.17
N ALA A 636 -7.70 -6.49 -8.67
CA ALA A 636 -7.39 -7.27 -9.87
C ALA A 636 -6.01 -7.93 -9.83
N VAL A 637 -5.85 -8.96 -10.64
CA VAL A 637 -4.59 -9.62 -10.99
C VAL A 637 -4.49 -9.71 -12.51
N THR A 638 -3.27 -9.85 -13.05
CA THR A 638 -3.09 -9.76 -14.51
C THR A 638 -3.34 -11.08 -15.23
N ALA A 639 -3.97 -11.03 -16.42
CA ALA A 639 -4.14 -12.21 -17.28
C ALA A 639 -2.84 -12.71 -17.91
N ALA A 640 -1.70 -12.03 -17.73
CA ALA A 640 -0.41 -12.61 -18.09
C ALA A 640 -0.11 -13.92 -17.35
N CYS A 641 -0.66 -14.10 -16.14
CA CYS A 641 -0.77 -15.38 -15.43
C CYS A 641 -1.93 -15.30 -14.42
N LEU A 642 -3.11 -15.76 -14.82
CA LEU A 642 -4.34 -15.72 -14.02
C LEU A 642 -5.03 -17.07 -14.00
N MET A 643 -5.17 -17.67 -12.81
CA MET A 643 -5.93 -18.91 -12.63
C MET A 643 -7.32 -18.64 -12.05
N ILE A 644 -8.32 -19.36 -12.55
CA ILE A 644 -9.72 -19.22 -12.15
C ILE A 644 -10.48 -20.54 -12.40
N ARG A 645 -11.52 -20.81 -11.62
CA ARG A 645 -12.43 -21.91 -11.92
C ARG A 645 -13.22 -21.64 -13.20
N LYS A 646 -13.37 -22.67 -14.05
CA LYS A 646 -14.06 -22.54 -15.34
C LYS A 646 -15.51 -22.11 -15.17
N ASP A 647 -16.20 -22.60 -14.15
CA ASP A 647 -17.59 -22.21 -13.84
C ASP A 647 -17.72 -20.71 -13.52
N VAL A 648 -16.79 -20.14 -12.75
CA VAL A 648 -16.73 -18.70 -12.46
C VAL A 648 -16.47 -17.92 -13.73
N TYR A 649 -15.48 -18.32 -14.54
CA TYR A 649 -15.16 -17.67 -15.81
C TYR A 649 -16.39 -17.58 -16.73
N VAL A 650 -17.12 -18.68 -16.87
CA VAL A 650 -18.34 -18.76 -17.67
C VAL A 650 -19.47 -17.92 -17.06
N SER A 651 -19.63 -17.94 -15.74
CA SER A 651 -20.71 -17.21 -15.05
C SER A 651 -20.65 -15.69 -15.26
N VAL A 652 -19.43 -15.14 -15.40
CA VAL A 652 -19.22 -13.72 -15.68
C VAL A 652 -19.12 -13.42 -17.18
N LYS A 653 -19.29 -14.41 -18.06
CA LYS A 653 -19.20 -14.34 -19.52
C LYS A 653 -17.80 -14.05 -20.07
N GLY A 654 -16.75 -14.60 -19.43
CA GLY A 654 -15.38 -14.52 -19.90
C GLY A 654 -14.79 -13.11 -19.95
N LEU A 655 -13.73 -12.89 -20.73
CA LEU A 655 -13.14 -11.56 -20.94
C LEU A 655 -14.03 -10.71 -21.85
N ASP A 656 -14.09 -9.39 -21.60
CA ASP A 656 -14.88 -8.48 -22.43
C ASP A 656 -14.17 -8.23 -23.77
N GLU A 657 -14.76 -8.68 -24.87
CA GLU A 657 -14.15 -8.61 -26.20
C GLU A 657 -14.04 -7.17 -26.75
N SER A 658 -14.67 -6.19 -26.10
CA SER A 658 -14.47 -4.76 -26.41
C SER A 658 -13.11 -4.25 -25.93
N LEU A 659 -12.48 -4.96 -24.98
CA LEU A 659 -11.14 -4.70 -24.47
C LEU A 659 -10.18 -5.68 -25.15
N GLU A 660 -9.69 -5.30 -26.33
CA GLU A 660 -8.89 -6.16 -27.19
C GLU A 660 -7.52 -6.49 -26.58
N VAL A 661 -6.97 -5.57 -25.79
CA VAL A 661 -5.54 -5.54 -25.46
C VAL A 661 -5.25 -5.08 -24.03
N ALA A 662 -5.81 -3.96 -23.59
CA ALA A 662 -5.56 -3.41 -22.27
C ALA A 662 -6.79 -3.54 -21.36
N PHE A 663 -6.56 -3.62 -20.05
CA PHE A 663 -7.58 -3.64 -19.00
C PHE A 663 -8.62 -4.77 -19.05
N ASN A 664 -8.51 -5.72 -19.97
CA ASN A 664 -9.42 -6.87 -20.05
C ASN A 664 -9.41 -7.70 -18.76
N ASP A 665 -8.23 -7.87 -18.15
CA ASP A 665 -8.01 -8.54 -16.88
C ASP A 665 -8.56 -7.74 -15.69
N VAL A 666 -8.40 -6.41 -15.72
CA VAL A 666 -8.97 -5.50 -14.73
C VAL A 666 -10.50 -5.56 -14.75
N ASP A 667 -11.14 -5.34 -15.90
CA ASP A 667 -12.60 -5.45 -16.04
C ASP A 667 -13.12 -6.82 -15.58
N PHE A 668 -12.44 -7.89 -16.01
CA PHE A 668 -12.79 -9.24 -15.65
C PHE A 668 -12.73 -9.48 -14.14
N CYS A 669 -11.62 -9.11 -13.49
CA CYS A 669 -11.47 -9.24 -12.04
C CYS A 669 -12.51 -8.45 -11.26
N LEU A 670 -12.88 -7.24 -11.72
CA LEU A 670 -13.93 -6.43 -11.09
C LEU A 670 -15.32 -7.03 -11.27
N ARG A 671 -15.62 -7.64 -12.43
CA ARG A 671 -16.86 -8.41 -12.63
C ARG A 671 -16.93 -9.63 -11.74
N VAL A 672 -15.82 -10.37 -11.61
CA VAL A 672 -15.71 -11.49 -10.67
C VAL A 672 -15.94 -11.00 -9.24
N GLY A 673 -15.31 -9.89 -8.85
CA GLY A 673 -15.51 -9.25 -7.54
C GLY A 673 -16.97 -8.91 -7.23
N LYS A 674 -17.72 -8.41 -8.22
CA LYS A 674 -19.16 -8.11 -8.08
C LYS A 674 -20.04 -9.33 -7.76
N THR A 675 -19.54 -10.55 -7.93
CA THR A 675 -20.24 -11.78 -7.53
C THR A 675 -20.03 -12.13 -6.04
N GLY A 676 -19.22 -11.35 -5.32
CA GLY A 676 -18.85 -11.61 -3.92
C GLY A 676 -17.58 -12.45 -3.75
N LEU A 677 -16.95 -12.85 -4.86
CA LEU A 677 -15.66 -13.57 -4.87
C LEU A 677 -14.49 -12.60 -4.70
N ARG A 678 -13.38 -13.09 -4.15
CA ARG A 678 -12.17 -12.29 -3.91
C ARG A 678 -11.03 -12.70 -4.82
N ASN A 679 -10.23 -11.74 -5.27
CA ASN A 679 -9.00 -12.05 -5.99
C ASN A 679 -7.83 -12.11 -5.01
N VAL A 680 -6.86 -12.97 -5.29
CA VAL A 680 -5.70 -13.19 -4.41
C VAL A 680 -4.42 -13.23 -5.23
N TRP A 681 -3.37 -12.62 -4.69
CA TRP A 681 -2.03 -12.60 -5.27
C TRP A 681 -1.05 -13.38 -4.39
N LEU A 682 -0.18 -14.17 -5.01
CA LEU A 682 0.75 -15.09 -4.35
C LEU A 682 2.21 -14.61 -4.50
N PRO A 683 2.89 -14.15 -3.43
CA PRO A 683 4.27 -13.65 -3.49
C PRO A 683 5.32 -14.74 -3.73
N HIS A 684 5.03 -15.97 -3.28
CA HIS A 684 5.94 -17.13 -3.36
C HIS A 684 5.86 -17.86 -4.71
N VAL A 685 4.80 -17.63 -5.48
CA VAL A 685 4.66 -18.13 -6.84
C VAL A 685 5.30 -17.14 -7.80
N LYS A 686 6.55 -17.39 -8.18
CA LYS A 686 7.35 -16.48 -9.03
C LYS A 686 7.50 -17.05 -10.43
N LEU A 687 7.35 -16.18 -11.43
CA LEU A 687 7.53 -16.46 -12.84
C LEU A 687 8.25 -15.27 -13.50
N TYR A 688 9.05 -15.50 -14.54
CA TYR A 688 9.51 -14.40 -15.38
C TYR A 688 8.46 -14.09 -16.44
N HIS A 689 8.28 -12.81 -16.76
CA HIS A 689 7.53 -12.34 -17.91
C HIS A 689 8.44 -11.47 -18.76
N HIS A 690 8.80 -11.96 -19.94
CA HIS A 690 9.80 -11.34 -20.84
C HIS A 690 9.24 -10.16 -21.67
N GLU A 691 8.24 -9.46 -21.12
CA GLU A 691 7.32 -8.46 -21.69
C GLU A 691 7.79 -7.69 -22.94
N SER A 692 6.82 -7.38 -23.82
CA SER A 692 6.97 -6.54 -25.02
C SER A 692 7.87 -7.10 -26.12
N LYS A 693 8.38 -8.33 -26.00
CA LYS A 693 9.12 -8.99 -27.10
C LYS A 693 8.22 -9.36 -28.28
N SER A 694 6.96 -9.73 -28.04
CA SER A 694 6.01 -10.11 -29.09
C SER A 694 5.20 -8.93 -29.66
N ARG A 695 4.87 -7.93 -28.83
CA ARG A 695 3.93 -6.84 -29.18
C ARG A 695 4.57 -5.49 -29.57
N GLY A 696 5.79 -5.21 -29.11
CA GLY A 696 6.42 -3.88 -29.24
C GLY A 696 5.70 -2.78 -28.44
N GLN A 697 6.26 -1.57 -28.40
CA GLN A 697 5.71 -0.45 -27.62
C GLN A 697 4.36 0.09 -28.19
N GLU A 698 3.57 0.77 -27.35
CA GLU A 698 2.33 1.47 -27.71
C GLU A 698 2.64 2.82 -28.39
N ASN A 699 3.32 2.78 -29.54
CA ASN A 699 3.93 3.97 -30.16
C ASN A 699 3.37 4.33 -31.55
N THR A 700 2.37 3.61 -32.05
CA THR A 700 1.71 3.94 -33.32
C THR A 700 0.38 4.66 -33.06
N PRO A 701 -0.07 5.59 -33.95
CA PRO A 701 -1.35 6.29 -33.76
C PRO A 701 -2.55 5.38 -33.56
N ALA A 702 -2.63 4.25 -34.29
CA ALA A 702 -3.71 3.28 -34.15
C ALA A 702 -3.73 2.60 -32.76
N LYS A 703 -2.54 2.22 -32.28
CA LYS A 703 -2.34 1.64 -30.94
C LYS A 703 -2.74 2.61 -29.81
N ILE A 704 -2.32 3.87 -29.93
CA ILE A 704 -2.69 4.94 -28.98
C ILE A 704 -4.20 5.19 -29.00
N ALA A 705 -4.81 5.27 -30.19
CA ALA A 705 -6.25 5.46 -30.34
C ALA A 705 -7.05 4.31 -29.71
N ARG A 706 -6.64 3.05 -29.95
CA ARG A 706 -7.24 1.87 -29.29
C ARG A 706 -7.11 1.96 -27.77
N PHE A 707 -5.89 2.20 -27.25
CA PHE A 707 -5.64 2.30 -25.81
C PHE A 707 -6.50 3.39 -25.15
N ASN A 708 -6.61 4.56 -25.77
CA ASN A 708 -7.50 5.63 -25.30
C ASN A 708 -8.99 5.21 -25.32
N GLY A 709 -9.42 4.45 -26.34
CA GLY A 709 -10.77 3.88 -26.39
C GLY A 709 -11.04 2.87 -25.27
N GLU A 710 -10.06 2.05 -24.93
CA GLU A 710 -10.14 1.10 -23.79
C GLU A 710 -10.17 1.84 -22.44
N ILE A 711 -9.43 2.94 -22.29
CA ILE A 711 -9.52 3.84 -21.13
C ILE A 711 -10.93 4.44 -21.02
N GLU A 712 -11.48 4.96 -22.11
CA GLU A 712 -12.84 5.52 -22.13
C GLU A 712 -13.88 4.45 -21.78
N TYR A 713 -13.71 3.23 -22.29
CA TYR A 713 -14.56 2.10 -21.95
C TYR A 713 -14.57 1.83 -20.44
N MET A 714 -13.39 1.73 -19.83
CA MET A 714 -13.24 1.49 -18.38
C MET A 714 -13.87 2.61 -17.57
N ASN A 715 -13.61 3.87 -17.93
CA ASN A 715 -14.20 5.04 -17.26
C ASN A 715 -15.73 5.06 -17.39
N ARG A 716 -16.29 4.74 -18.56
CA ARG A 716 -17.74 4.68 -18.77
C ARG A 716 -18.39 3.56 -17.96
N ARG A 717 -17.74 2.40 -17.86
CA ARG A 717 -18.30 1.21 -17.21
C ARG A 717 -18.18 1.25 -15.68
N TRP A 718 -17.03 1.67 -15.17
CA TRP A 718 -16.68 1.58 -13.75
C TRP A 718 -16.68 2.96 -13.06
N GLY A 719 -16.32 4.03 -13.78
CA GLY A 719 -16.41 5.40 -13.30
C GLY A 719 -15.71 5.59 -11.95
N LYS A 720 -16.44 6.12 -10.96
CA LYS A 720 -15.90 6.41 -9.61
C LYS A 720 -15.34 5.19 -8.89
N SER A 721 -15.82 3.97 -9.18
CA SER A 721 -15.29 2.78 -8.51
C SER A 721 -13.82 2.49 -8.87
N LEU A 722 -13.29 3.10 -9.93
CA LEU A 722 -11.86 3.02 -10.24
C LEU A 722 -11.02 3.84 -9.26
N LEU A 723 -11.60 4.80 -8.55
CA LEU A 723 -10.91 5.63 -7.55
C LEU A 723 -11.11 5.13 -6.11
N GLU A 724 -11.96 4.11 -5.93
CA GLU A 724 -12.36 3.55 -4.64
C GLU A 724 -11.94 2.07 -4.57
N ASP A 725 -10.63 1.81 -4.63
CA ASP A 725 -10.08 0.46 -4.52
C ASP A 725 -10.11 -0.02 -3.06
N GLN A 726 -10.92 -1.05 -2.78
CA GLN A 726 -11.06 -1.64 -1.45
C GLN A 726 -9.71 -2.03 -0.80
N TYR A 727 -8.74 -2.45 -1.60
CA TYR A 727 -7.46 -2.96 -1.08
C TYR A 727 -6.33 -1.91 -1.12
N TYR A 728 -6.67 -0.64 -1.38
CA TYR A 728 -5.75 0.49 -1.42
C TYR A 728 -6.29 1.68 -0.62
N ASN A 729 -5.49 2.22 0.28
CA ASN A 729 -5.94 3.27 1.18
C ASN A 729 -6.03 4.62 0.44
N PRO A 730 -7.09 5.42 0.66
CA PRO A 730 -7.29 6.70 -0.03
C PRO A 730 -6.26 7.79 0.32
N ASN A 731 -5.46 7.61 1.38
CA ASN A 731 -4.36 8.52 1.74
C ASN A 731 -3.07 8.25 0.94
N LEU A 732 -3.08 7.25 0.06
CA LEU A 732 -1.97 6.88 -0.80
C LEU A 732 -2.20 7.38 -2.22
N THR A 733 -1.12 7.73 -2.89
CA THR A 733 -1.19 8.34 -4.22
C THR A 733 -1.71 7.37 -5.28
N LEU A 734 -2.47 7.90 -6.24
CA LEU A 734 -2.85 7.21 -7.48
C LEU A 734 -1.95 7.60 -8.67
N ASN A 735 -0.86 8.34 -8.42
CA ASN A 735 0.05 8.74 -9.48
C ASN A 735 1.18 7.73 -9.70
N TYR A 736 1.53 6.96 -8.67
CA TYR A 736 2.70 6.09 -8.64
C TYR A 736 2.39 4.72 -8.02
N GLU A 737 3.16 3.72 -8.41
CA GLU A 737 3.02 2.34 -7.95
C GLU A 737 3.76 2.04 -6.62
N ASP A 738 4.19 3.06 -5.89
CA ASP A 738 5.14 2.95 -4.77
C ASP A 738 4.54 3.15 -3.37
N PHE A 739 3.23 3.39 -3.26
CA PHE A 739 2.52 3.63 -2.00
C PHE A 739 3.02 4.87 -1.26
N SER A 740 3.52 5.88 -1.99
CA SER A 740 3.76 7.20 -1.43
C SER A 740 2.44 7.90 -1.08
N LEU A 741 2.52 8.94 -0.23
CA LEU A 741 1.32 9.65 0.25
C LEU A 741 0.73 10.53 -0.85
N SER A 742 -0.60 10.63 -0.87
CA SER A 742 -1.36 11.54 -1.74
C SER A 742 -1.33 12.97 -1.26
#